data_AF-A0AAE4C0S1-F1
#
_entry.id   AF-A0AAE4C0S1-F1
#
_cell.length_a   1.000
_cell.length_b   1.000
_cell.length_c   1.000
_cell.angle_alpha   90.00
_cell.angle_beta   90.00
_cell.angle_gamma   90.00
#
_symmetry.space_group_name_H-M   'P 1'
#
loop_
_entity.id
_entity.type
_entity.pdbx_description
1 polymer ?
#
loop_
_entity_poly.entity_id
_entity_poly.type
_entity_poly.pdbx_seq_one_letter_code
_entity_poly.pdbx_strand_id
1 'polypeptide(L)'
;METQILGQGISYDHTKIEDKHFFGGFLNSARNNVDLLITAFGAKFGFSNKLSLTQFVEVCFKPEDSDEDFQNKLRFVRMHLPVVQYLRFQGDRTVLRQKFALLLQAIDGLRNFYTHYYHKPLHLSNELFVLLDDIFAAVADDVKKNKMKDDKTRHLLKKNLKEELDIRYKQQVEKLKKLKIEGKKVNVNDTEAIKNGVLNGAFNHLIFKDEEVIKPTVSYSSYYYGSDSAENGICISQSGLLFLLSMFLGRKETEHLKSRIKGFKARIIKHEEEHISGLKFMATHWVFSQLCFKGVKPKLNTDFHEETLLIQIIDELSKVPDELYRLFDKETKTKFIEDINEYIREGKVDLSLEESKIVHPVIRKRYESKFNYFAIRFLDEFFDFPSLRFQVHVGNFVHDRRIKHIAGTDFQTERLVKDRIKVFGKLSTISRLKAEHLTEIIGLNKDTGWELLPNPSYVFIENNIPIHISADKSFKNGIKEFKDKRKAEKPEEMKKREQGKMQKFEISKLIGVKNDINPESPIALLSMNEIPALLYEILVNNVSPEEIEEKLKNKLNIGFERIRDYDPITPLPASMISKRLRNNTEGKSVNTEKLISLIEREIEKTDEKLILIAKNRRECRVRFRGKAIRQQVFRNSELGVEATWLADDIKRFMPAVQKKNWKGYQHSQLQQSLAFFEKRPHEARSILQAGWDFSDGSSFWNGWIMNSFTKDKTFDGFYETYLYGRQKYFTRLSENIAQHSTNAKNLRKFMDQQMPKGLFENRLYMLEDLNTEKRKILSKPLIFSRGIFDEKPTFIKGVKVTENPEGFADWYKYGYAPKHKFQNYYLWERNYDDLLEEELAKDTDFVKNSFKYDRKSQIELLAKKQDLKIKNIKIQDLFLKLMAEFLFQKVFDHSVELSLDQLFLSQEERLEKERMAHLQSQRMEGDDSPNILKEDFIWSKTLAYEDGQIYEPRVKLKDLGKLKALLLDDKVKTLLSYDSDKRWNRLAIDNEILIGSESYESIRRELLFKEIQQMEKTILENWPWDGITHPAEFEFADKNGARHPNFKHYIVNGILRKKPGLVKEQEAKWIEDCDEETFKNLSENDLAKKTEPIQLAFLVIMIRNQFAHNHLPAKQFYEFIKQTYPEIQGTTVSEFYLQFMRFAIQRMLNLN
;
A
#
# COMPACT_ATOMS: atom_id res chain seq x y z
N MET A 1 4.34 16.75 41.55
CA MET A 1 3.72 16.91 40.21
C MET A 1 2.66 15.85 40.08
N GLU A 2 1.42 16.26 40.34
CA GLU A 2 0.24 15.41 40.26
C GLU A 2 0.04 14.95 38.82
N THR A 3 -0.05 13.64 38.65
CA THR A 3 -0.40 12.99 37.40
C THR A 3 -1.86 13.33 37.10
N GLN A 4 -2.09 14.24 36.14
CA GLN A 4 -3.42 14.55 35.65
C GLN A 4 -4.11 13.26 35.19
N ILE A 5 -5.14 12.88 35.92
CA ILE A 5 -6.10 11.84 35.55
C ILE A 5 -6.88 12.38 34.35
N LEU A 6 -6.35 12.20 33.14
CA LEU A 6 -7.03 12.62 31.92
C LEU A 6 -8.14 11.63 31.56
N GLY A 7 -9.35 12.04 31.93
CA GLY A 7 -10.61 11.43 31.57
C GLY A 7 -11.74 12.12 32.30
N GLN A 8 -11.91 13.44 32.08
CA GLN A 8 -13.10 14.17 32.55
C GLN A 8 -14.33 13.34 32.14
N GLY A 9 -15.15 12.92 33.11
CA GLY A 9 -16.22 11.91 32.98
C GLY A 9 -17.40 12.29 32.08
N ILE A 10 -17.20 13.09 31.04
CA ILE A 10 -18.19 13.51 30.07
C ILE A 10 -18.44 12.36 29.07
N SER A 11 -19.71 11.97 28.93
CA SER A 11 -20.19 10.98 27.97
C SER A 11 -21.31 11.61 27.17
N TYR A 12 -21.29 11.44 25.84
CA TYR A 12 -22.31 11.95 24.94
C TYR A 12 -23.30 10.83 24.53
N ASP A 13 -24.57 11.18 24.34
CA ASP A 13 -25.65 10.28 23.91
C ASP A 13 -26.25 10.75 22.59
N HIS A 14 -26.19 9.91 21.55
CA HIS A 14 -26.63 10.30 20.20
C HIS A 14 -28.14 10.46 20.07
N THR A 15 -28.92 10.03 21.06
CA THR A 15 -30.39 10.11 21.07
C THR A 15 -30.92 11.46 21.55
N LYS A 16 -30.07 12.27 22.19
CA LYS A 16 -30.45 13.56 22.77
C LYS A 16 -30.27 14.72 21.79
N ILE A 17 -31.04 15.80 21.96
CA ILE A 17 -30.87 17.01 21.15
C ILE A 17 -29.62 17.78 21.59
N GLU A 18 -29.35 17.84 22.90
CA GLU A 18 -28.22 18.58 23.47
C GLU A 18 -26.85 18.11 22.97
N ASP A 19 -26.71 16.82 22.65
CA ASP A 19 -25.45 16.18 22.26
C ASP A 19 -25.23 16.10 20.74
N LYS A 20 -26.15 16.64 19.93
CA LYS A 20 -26.08 16.54 18.45
C LYS A 20 -24.78 17.11 17.88
N HIS A 21 -24.30 18.22 18.43
CA HIS A 21 -23.06 18.89 18.04
C HIS A 21 -21.84 17.95 18.03
N PHE A 22 -21.71 17.07 19.03
CA PHE A 22 -20.59 16.14 19.14
C PHE A 22 -20.54 15.16 17.96
N PHE A 23 -21.67 14.50 17.67
CA PHE A 23 -21.77 13.55 16.54
C PHE A 23 -21.71 14.27 15.19
N GLY A 24 -22.27 15.47 15.09
CA GLY A 24 -22.21 16.33 13.90
C GLY A 24 -20.77 16.65 13.48
N GLY A 25 -19.88 16.88 14.45
CA GLY A 25 -18.44 17.08 14.19
C GLY A 25 -17.78 15.88 13.52
N PHE A 26 -18.05 14.66 13.99
CA PHE A 26 -17.51 13.43 13.39
C PHE A 26 -18.16 13.11 12.04
N LEU A 27 -19.45 13.38 11.86
CA LEU A 27 -20.13 13.22 10.57
C LEU A 27 -19.61 14.19 9.51
N ASN A 28 -19.25 15.42 9.89
CA ASN A 28 -18.56 16.35 9.01
C ASN A 28 -17.18 15.82 8.57
N SER A 29 -16.39 15.25 9.50
CA SER A 29 -15.12 14.60 9.16
C SER A 29 -15.31 13.39 8.22
N ALA A 30 -16.28 12.52 8.51
CA ALA A 30 -16.62 11.37 7.67
C ALA A 30 -17.00 11.81 6.24
N ARG A 31 -17.83 12.86 6.11
CA ARG A 31 -18.20 13.43 4.82
C ARG A 31 -17.00 13.99 4.05
N ASN A 32 -16.15 14.76 4.73
CA ASN A 32 -14.93 15.32 4.12
C ASN A 32 -13.99 14.22 3.59
N ASN A 33 -13.81 13.14 4.35
CA ASN A 33 -13.01 11.98 3.92
C ASN A 33 -13.55 11.34 2.63
N VAL A 34 -14.88 11.27 2.47
CA VAL A 34 -15.53 10.78 1.25
C VAL A 34 -15.33 11.75 0.08
N ASP A 35 -15.48 13.06 0.30
CA ASP A 35 -15.28 14.07 -0.75
C ASP A 35 -13.83 14.08 -1.27
N LEU A 36 -12.84 13.91 -0.37
CA LEU A 36 -11.43 13.72 -0.73
C LEU A 36 -11.22 12.47 -1.60
N LEU A 37 -11.89 11.37 -1.27
CA LEU A 37 -11.84 10.15 -2.07
C LEU A 37 -12.45 10.34 -3.46
N ILE A 38 -13.60 10.99 -3.56
CA ILE A 38 -14.26 11.27 -4.85
C ILE A 38 -13.38 12.15 -5.72
N THR A 39 -12.76 13.18 -5.13
CA THR A 39 -11.83 14.06 -5.83
C THR A 39 -10.63 13.30 -6.37
N ALA A 40 -9.99 12.46 -5.55
CA ALA A 40 -8.86 11.63 -6.00
C ALA A 40 -9.27 10.56 -7.01
N PHE A 41 -10.49 10.02 -6.90
CA PHE A 41 -11.06 9.10 -7.89
C PHE A 41 -11.24 9.81 -9.24
N GLY A 42 -11.82 11.01 -9.24
CA GLY A 42 -12.02 11.81 -10.45
C GLY A 42 -10.71 12.16 -11.13
N ALA A 43 -9.71 12.61 -10.38
CA ALA A 43 -8.36 12.88 -10.90
C ALA A 43 -7.71 11.63 -11.53
N LYS A 44 -7.91 10.44 -10.95
CA LYS A 44 -7.32 9.20 -11.46
C LYS A 44 -8.02 8.66 -12.71
N PHE A 45 -9.35 8.69 -12.74
CA PHE A 45 -10.15 8.06 -13.79
C PHE A 45 -10.73 9.06 -14.81
N GLY A 46 -10.41 10.35 -14.71
CA GLY A 46 -10.77 11.36 -15.71
C GLY A 46 -12.19 11.90 -15.57
N PHE A 47 -12.75 11.95 -14.37
CA PHE A 47 -14.04 12.61 -14.12
C PHE A 47 -13.78 14.07 -13.72
N SER A 48 -14.19 15.01 -14.58
CA SER A 48 -13.91 16.45 -14.44
C SER A 48 -14.90 17.21 -13.56
N ASN A 49 -16.09 16.66 -13.32
CA ASN A 49 -17.15 17.35 -12.59
C ASN A 49 -17.14 16.96 -11.10
N LYS A 50 -17.41 17.91 -10.20
CA LYS A 50 -17.62 17.65 -8.76
C LYS A 50 -18.88 16.77 -8.60
N LEU A 51 -18.67 15.46 -8.44
CA LEU A 51 -19.74 14.48 -8.26
C LEU A 51 -20.27 14.55 -6.82
N SER A 52 -21.60 14.54 -6.66
CA SER A 52 -22.18 14.30 -5.33
C SER A 52 -21.97 12.85 -4.87
N LEU A 53 -22.15 12.57 -3.58
CA LEU A 53 -22.10 11.20 -3.04
C LEU A 53 -23.07 10.26 -3.76
N THR A 54 -24.27 10.75 -4.07
CA THR A 54 -25.32 9.99 -4.76
C THR A 54 -24.98 9.74 -6.23
N GLN A 55 -24.35 10.69 -6.91
CA GLN A 55 -23.93 10.53 -8.30
C GLN A 55 -22.69 9.67 -8.45
N PHE A 56 -21.81 9.67 -7.45
CA PHE A 56 -20.52 8.98 -7.51
C PHE A 56 -20.67 7.51 -7.87
N VAL A 57 -21.58 6.79 -7.20
CA VAL A 57 -21.73 5.35 -7.41
C VAL A 57 -22.32 5.04 -8.78
N GLU A 58 -23.35 5.78 -9.21
CA GLU A 58 -24.03 5.54 -10.48
C GLU A 58 -23.21 5.94 -11.71
N VAL A 59 -22.49 7.06 -11.63
CA VAL A 59 -21.69 7.58 -12.75
C VAL A 59 -20.39 6.79 -12.92
N CYS A 60 -19.78 6.37 -11.81
CA CYS A 60 -18.45 5.76 -11.86
C CYS A 60 -18.47 4.25 -12.10
N PHE A 61 -19.50 3.52 -11.68
CA PHE A 61 -19.56 2.05 -11.74
C PHE A 61 -20.63 1.55 -12.69
N LYS A 62 -20.37 1.60 -13.99
CA LYS A 62 -21.39 1.30 -15.01
C LYS A 62 -21.56 -0.20 -15.25
N PRO A 63 -22.78 -0.69 -15.56
CA PRO A 63 -23.00 -2.06 -15.99
C PRO A 63 -22.17 -2.46 -17.21
N GLU A 64 -21.97 -1.52 -18.13
CA GLU A 64 -21.27 -1.73 -19.40
C GLU A 64 -19.74 -1.72 -19.25
N ASP A 65 -19.19 -1.35 -18.10
CA ASP A 65 -17.74 -1.33 -17.90
C ASP A 65 -17.14 -2.73 -18.18
N SER A 66 -15.94 -2.80 -18.77
CA SER A 66 -15.21 -4.07 -18.82
C SER A 66 -14.93 -4.59 -17.41
N ASP A 67 -14.78 -5.90 -17.25
CA ASP A 67 -14.51 -6.47 -15.92
C ASP A 67 -13.21 -5.91 -15.32
N GLU A 68 -12.20 -5.68 -16.15
CA GLU A 68 -10.95 -5.06 -15.73
C GLU A 68 -11.16 -3.63 -15.23
N ASP A 69 -11.88 -2.79 -15.98
CA ASP A 69 -12.12 -1.40 -15.60
C ASP A 69 -12.94 -1.30 -14.31
N PHE A 70 -14.00 -2.11 -14.20
CA PHE A 70 -14.83 -2.19 -13.00
C PHE A 70 -14.01 -2.62 -11.78
N GLN A 71 -13.21 -3.69 -11.90
CA GLN A 71 -12.37 -4.16 -10.79
C GLN A 71 -11.26 -3.15 -10.44
N ASN A 72 -10.69 -2.44 -11.41
CA ASN A 72 -9.69 -1.40 -11.18
C ASN A 72 -10.26 -0.21 -10.40
N LYS A 73 -11.46 0.26 -10.77
CA LYS A 73 -12.20 1.29 -10.03
C LYS A 73 -12.55 0.82 -8.62
N LEU A 74 -13.06 -0.41 -8.49
CA LEU A 74 -13.45 -0.99 -7.20
C LEU A 74 -12.26 -1.19 -6.26
N ARG A 75 -11.12 -1.64 -6.79
CA ARG A 75 -9.87 -1.82 -6.04
C ARG A 75 -9.36 -0.49 -5.49
N PHE A 76 -9.44 0.57 -6.29
CA PHE A 76 -9.04 1.90 -5.83
C PHE A 76 -9.91 2.37 -4.66
N VAL A 77 -11.24 2.27 -4.77
CA VAL A 77 -12.13 2.64 -3.66
C VAL A 77 -11.88 1.75 -2.43
N ARG A 78 -11.74 0.43 -2.60
CA ARG A 78 -11.47 -0.52 -1.52
C ARG A 78 -10.17 -0.23 -0.75
N MET A 79 -9.14 0.32 -1.41
CA MET A 79 -7.89 0.71 -0.74
C MET A 79 -8.11 1.81 0.30
N HIS A 80 -9.09 2.69 0.07
CA HIS A 80 -9.38 3.83 0.93
C HIS A 80 -10.57 3.55 1.87
N LEU A 81 -11.61 2.88 1.37
CA LEU A 81 -12.82 2.46 2.09
C LEU A 81 -12.92 0.92 2.11
N PRO A 82 -12.37 0.25 3.14
CA PRO A 82 -12.37 -1.21 3.25
C PRO A 82 -13.77 -1.85 3.26
N VAL A 83 -14.80 -1.12 3.71
CA VAL A 83 -16.19 -1.59 3.76
C VAL A 83 -16.69 -2.15 2.42
N VAL A 84 -16.19 -1.62 1.30
CA VAL A 84 -16.57 -2.07 -0.06
C VAL A 84 -16.33 -3.57 -0.27
N GLN A 85 -15.35 -4.17 0.42
CA GLN A 85 -15.10 -5.61 0.37
C GLN A 85 -16.27 -6.44 0.95
N TYR A 86 -17.03 -5.88 1.88
CA TYR A 86 -18.11 -6.54 2.60
C TYR A 86 -19.48 -6.35 1.93
N LEU A 87 -19.55 -5.52 0.88
CA LEU A 87 -20.75 -5.34 0.06
C LEU A 87 -20.95 -6.55 -0.86
N ARG A 88 -21.43 -7.68 -0.32
CA ARG A 88 -21.64 -8.91 -1.08
C ARG A 88 -22.61 -8.67 -2.24
N PHE A 89 -22.11 -8.78 -3.47
CA PHE A 89 -22.87 -8.54 -4.70
C PHE A 89 -22.85 -9.72 -5.69
N GLN A 90 -22.10 -10.79 -5.41
CA GLN A 90 -22.06 -12.04 -6.19
C GLN A 90 -21.81 -11.89 -7.71
N GLY A 91 -21.31 -10.75 -8.17
CA GLY A 91 -21.10 -10.44 -9.59
C GLY A 91 -22.15 -9.51 -10.21
N ASP A 92 -23.26 -9.25 -9.51
CA ASP A 92 -24.26 -8.25 -9.92
C ASP A 92 -23.81 -6.84 -9.50
N ARG A 93 -23.40 -6.05 -10.48
CA ARG A 93 -22.89 -4.69 -10.28
C ARG A 93 -23.97 -3.72 -9.81
N THR A 94 -25.24 -4.00 -10.10
CA THR A 94 -26.37 -3.17 -9.64
C THR A 94 -26.60 -3.32 -8.15
N VAL A 95 -26.51 -4.54 -7.63
CA VAL A 95 -26.58 -4.80 -6.17
C VAL A 95 -25.44 -4.10 -5.42
N LEU A 96 -24.23 -4.11 -5.98
CA LEU A 96 -23.11 -3.37 -5.39
C LEU A 96 -23.43 -1.87 -5.32
N ARG A 97 -23.89 -1.29 -6.43
CA ARG A 97 -24.22 0.14 -6.50
C ARG A 97 -25.27 0.53 -5.49
N GLN A 98 -26.38 -0.21 -5.42
CA GLN A 98 -27.46 0.04 -4.48
C GLN A 98 -26.96 0.02 -3.03
N LYS A 99 -26.25 -1.05 -2.62
CA LYS A 99 -25.72 -1.16 -1.25
C LYS A 99 -24.70 -0.06 -0.92
N PHE A 100 -23.85 0.32 -1.88
CA PHE A 100 -22.86 1.36 -1.64
C PHE A 100 -23.51 2.75 -1.55
N ALA A 101 -24.44 3.06 -2.46
CA ALA A 101 -25.20 4.30 -2.45
C ALA A 101 -25.98 4.46 -1.12
N LEU A 102 -26.56 3.37 -0.61
CA LEU A 102 -27.29 3.36 0.65
C LEU A 102 -26.43 3.82 1.85
N LEU A 103 -25.18 3.36 1.93
CA LEU A 103 -24.24 3.80 2.99
C LEU A 103 -23.87 5.28 2.85
N LEU A 104 -23.63 5.76 1.62
CA LEU A 104 -23.25 7.15 1.37
C LEU A 104 -24.42 8.11 1.65
N GLN A 105 -25.64 7.73 1.27
CA GLN A 105 -26.86 8.48 1.56
C GLN A 105 -27.11 8.55 3.07
N ALA A 106 -26.88 7.46 3.81
CA ALA A 106 -27.00 7.45 5.26
C ALA A 106 -26.05 8.46 5.93
N ILE A 107 -24.78 8.53 5.49
CA ILE A 107 -23.82 9.51 6.02
C ILE A 107 -24.27 10.95 5.74
N ASP A 108 -24.74 11.23 4.52
CA ASP A 108 -25.18 12.57 4.14
C ASP A 108 -26.42 13.01 4.93
N GLY A 109 -27.42 12.13 5.05
CA GLY A 109 -28.62 12.37 5.84
C GLY A 109 -28.33 12.55 7.33
N LEU A 110 -27.51 11.67 7.92
CA LEU A 110 -27.12 11.77 9.32
C LEU A 110 -26.33 13.05 9.59
N ARG A 111 -25.41 13.42 8.69
CA ARG A 111 -24.67 14.67 8.82
C ARG A 111 -25.63 15.85 8.91
N ASN A 112 -26.55 16.00 7.95
CA ASN A 112 -27.49 17.12 7.95
C ASN A 112 -28.38 17.11 9.20
N PHE A 113 -28.81 15.93 9.65
CA PHE A 113 -29.58 15.79 10.88
C PHE A 113 -28.80 16.28 12.13
N TYR A 114 -27.55 15.88 12.30
CA TYR A 114 -26.75 16.18 13.49
C TYR A 114 -26.07 17.56 13.48
N THR A 115 -25.89 18.21 12.33
CA THR A 115 -25.20 19.51 12.27
C THR A 115 -26.08 20.70 12.62
N HIS A 116 -27.40 20.55 12.57
CA HIS A 116 -28.35 21.62 12.89
C HIS A 116 -29.06 21.36 14.21
N TYR A 117 -29.47 22.44 14.89
CA TYR A 117 -30.25 22.34 16.13
C TYR A 117 -31.53 21.54 15.89
N TYR A 118 -32.38 22.04 14.99
CA TYR A 118 -33.58 21.37 14.55
C TYR A 118 -33.40 20.77 13.14
N HIS A 119 -33.83 19.53 12.96
CA HIS A 119 -33.98 18.87 11.68
C HIS A 119 -35.19 17.93 11.78
N LYS A 120 -35.94 17.77 10.69
CA LYS A 120 -37.06 16.80 10.65
C LYS A 120 -36.55 15.40 11.01
N PRO A 121 -37.34 14.55 11.71
CA PRO A 121 -36.92 13.19 12.03
C PRO A 121 -36.38 12.45 10.79
N LEU A 122 -35.18 11.90 10.90
CA LEU A 122 -34.52 11.21 9.80
C LEU A 122 -34.96 9.75 9.77
N HIS A 123 -35.74 9.37 8.77
CA HIS A 123 -36.10 7.98 8.54
C HIS A 123 -35.05 7.27 7.68
N LEU A 124 -34.33 6.33 8.30
CA LEU A 124 -33.43 5.42 7.60
C LEU A 124 -34.16 4.14 7.20
N SER A 125 -33.91 3.64 5.98
CA SER A 125 -34.57 2.44 5.45
C SER A 125 -34.20 1.17 6.22
N ASN A 126 -35.12 0.22 6.33
CA ASN A 126 -34.83 -1.11 6.92
C ASN A 126 -33.71 -1.87 6.20
N GLU A 127 -33.57 -1.67 4.88
CA GLU A 127 -32.48 -2.25 4.08
C GLU A 127 -31.09 -1.83 4.59
N LEU A 128 -30.95 -0.61 5.09
CA LEU A 128 -29.70 -0.11 5.66
C LEU A 128 -29.34 -0.86 6.94
N PHE A 129 -30.31 -1.09 7.82
CA PHE A 129 -30.08 -1.79 9.08
C PHE A 129 -29.68 -3.25 8.85
N VAL A 130 -30.36 -3.94 7.93
CA VAL A 130 -29.98 -5.31 7.51
C VAL A 130 -28.57 -5.31 6.95
N LEU A 131 -28.23 -4.35 6.09
CA LEU A 131 -26.89 -4.24 5.51
C LEU A 131 -25.81 -4.00 6.58
N LEU A 132 -26.05 -3.11 7.55
CA LEU A 132 -25.10 -2.81 8.63
C LEU A 132 -24.89 -4.03 9.54
N ASP A 133 -25.96 -4.75 9.89
CA ASP A 133 -25.91 -5.94 10.73
C ASP A 133 -25.18 -7.09 10.03
N ASP A 134 -25.41 -7.29 8.73
CA ASP A 134 -24.71 -8.27 7.90
C ASP A 134 -23.20 -7.96 7.80
N ILE A 135 -22.86 -6.69 7.56
CA ILE A 135 -21.45 -6.25 7.50
C ILE A 135 -20.80 -6.45 8.87
N PHE A 136 -21.47 -6.06 9.96
CA PHE A 136 -20.94 -6.20 11.31
C PHE A 136 -20.66 -7.66 11.66
N ALA A 137 -21.63 -8.56 11.40
CA ALA A 137 -21.48 -9.98 11.65
C ALA A 137 -20.33 -10.58 10.84
N ALA A 138 -20.22 -10.23 9.56
CA ALA A 138 -19.13 -10.70 8.69
C ALA A 138 -17.75 -10.21 9.16
N VAL A 139 -17.63 -8.92 9.53
CA VAL A 139 -16.39 -8.34 10.05
C VAL A 139 -16.01 -8.99 11.38
N ALA A 140 -16.96 -9.15 12.31
CA ALA A 140 -16.69 -9.76 13.60
C ALA A 140 -16.23 -11.23 13.46
N ASP A 141 -16.83 -12.00 12.56
CA ASP A 141 -16.41 -13.37 12.28
C ASP A 141 -15.02 -13.44 11.61
N ASP A 142 -14.75 -12.55 10.65
CA ASP A 142 -13.43 -12.47 10.01
C ASP A 142 -12.34 -12.06 11.01
N VAL A 143 -12.59 -11.05 11.85
CA VAL A 143 -11.67 -10.62 12.89
C VAL A 143 -11.46 -11.74 13.91
N LYS A 144 -12.51 -12.44 14.33
CA LYS A 144 -12.40 -13.61 15.20
C LYS A 144 -11.51 -14.69 14.58
N LYS A 145 -11.75 -15.08 13.32
CA LYS A 145 -10.95 -16.08 12.61
C LYS A 145 -9.50 -15.64 12.47
N ASN A 146 -9.25 -14.38 12.13
CA ASN A 146 -7.91 -13.88 11.85
C ASN A 146 -7.10 -13.61 13.12
N LYS A 147 -7.71 -13.06 14.18
CA LYS A 147 -7.01 -12.69 15.43
C LYS A 147 -6.97 -13.82 16.44
N MET A 148 -8.03 -14.61 16.57
CA MET A 148 -8.10 -15.67 17.59
C MET A 148 -7.57 -17.02 17.11
N LYS A 149 -7.33 -17.22 15.81
CA LYS A 149 -6.63 -18.42 15.29
C LYS A 149 -5.18 -18.17 14.90
N ASP A 150 -4.75 -16.92 14.85
CA ASP A 150 -3.36 -16.56 14.55
C ASP A 150 -2.45 -16.81 15.76
N ASP A 151 -1.42 -17.63 15.58
CA ASP A 151 -0.50 -18.02 16.63
C ASP A 151 0.28 -16.81 17.19
N LYS A 152 0.52 -15.77 16.38
CA LYS A 152 1.27 -14.58 16.81
C LYS A 152 0.46 -13.74 17.79
N THR A 153 -0.79 -13.45 17.44
CA THR A 153 -1.73 -12.75 18.31
C THR A 153 -1.93 -13.53 19.61
N ARG A 154 -2.10 -14.86 19.53
CA ARG A 154 -2.20 -15.73 20.71
C ARG A 154 -0.98 -15.68 21.60
N HIS A 155 0.23 -15.69 21.02
CA HIS A 155 1.47 -15.63 21.77
C HIS A 155 1.56 -14.33 22.59
N LEU A 156 1.31 -13.17 21.97
CA LEU A 156 1.33 -11.89 22.68
C LEU A 156 0.20 -11.76 23.71
N LEU A 157 -1.00 -12.29 23.44
CA LEU A 157 -2.09 -12.31 24.43
C LEU A 157 -1.71 -13.16 25.65
N LYS A 158 -1.09 -14.33 25.45
CA LYS A 158 -0.61 -15.18 26.54
C LYS A 158 0.45 -14.49 27.40
N LYS A 159 1.24 -13.60 26.80
CA LYS A 159 2.28 -12.82 27.50
C LYS A 159 1.69 -11.61 28.22
N ASN A 160 0.92 -10.77 27.52
CA ASN A 160 0.45 -9.46 28.00
C ASN A 160 -0.82 -9.55 28.90
N LEU A 161 -1.65 -10.59 28.73
CA LEU A 161 -2.89 -10.80 29.50
C LEU A 161 -2.90 -12.13 30.26
N LYS A 162 -1.72 -12.61 30.69
CA LYS A 162 -1.57 -13.90 31.36
C LYS A 162 -2.53 -14.06 32.55
N GLU A 163 -2.57 -13.06 33.43
CA GLU A 163 -3.40 -13.07 34.63
C GLU A 163 -4.90 -13.09 34.32
N GLU A 164 -5.37 -12.25 33.37
CA GLU A 164 -6.78 -12.26 32.93
C GLU A 164 -7.15 -13.63 32.32
N LEU A 165 -6.28 -14.19 31.48
CA LEU A 165 -6.52 -15.49 30.84
C LEU A 165 -6.61 -16.62 31.87
N ASP A 166 -5.78 -16.61 32.90
CA ASP A 166 -5.80 -17.62 33.96
C ASP A 166 -7.09 -17.54 34.81
N ILE A 167 -7.55 -16.32 35.16
CA ILE A 167 -8.83 -16.11 35.85
C ILE A 167 -10.00 -16.62 35.00
N ARG A 168 -10.06 -16.24 33.72
CA ARG A 168 -11.13 -16.65 32.81
C ARG A 168 -11.11 -18.14 32.51
N TYR A 169 -9.94 -18.76 32.46
CA TYR A 169 -9.80 -20.21 32.36
C TYR A 169 -10.46 -20.91 33.55
N LYS A 170 -10.16 -20.49 34.78
CA LYS A 170 -10.80 -21.05 35.99
C LYS A 170 -12.32 -20.92 35.96
N GLN A 171 -12.84 -19.73 35.62
CA GLN A 171 -14.29 -19.50 35.49
C GLN A 171 -14.94 -20.38 34.41
N GLN A 172 -14.27 -20.58 33.27
CA GLN A 172 -14.78 -21.44 32.21
C GLN A 172 -14.79 -22.93 32.62
N VAL A 173 -13.77 -23.39 33.36
CA VAL A 173 -13.74 -24.75 33.94
C VAL A 173 -14.91 -24.95 34.90
N GLU A 174 -15.18 -24.00 35.79
CA GLU A 174 -16.33 -24.07 36.71
C GLU A 174 -17.67 -24.12 35.97
N LYS A 175 -17.83 -23.28 34.94
CA LYS A 175 -19.03 -23.30 34.09
C LYS A 175 -19.21 -24.66 33.41
N LEU A 176 -18.14 -25.25 32.86
CA LEU A 176 -18.19 -26.57 32.23
C LEU A 176 -18.51 -27.69 33.24
N LYS A 177 -18.01 -27.59 34.49
CA LYS A 177 -18.40 -28.50 35.58
C LYS A 177 -19.90 -28.42 35.87
N LYS A 178 -20.47 -27.21 35.95
CA LYS A 178 -21.93 -27.02 36.13
C LYS A 178 -22.73 -27.61 34.97
N LEU A 179 -22.35 -27.34 33.72
CA LEU A 179 -23.02 -27.91 32.53
C LEU A 179 -22.94 -29.45 32.48
N LYS A 180 -21.85 -30.03 32.99
CA LYS A 180 -21.70 -31.49 33.13
C LYS A 180 -22.66 -32.07 34.16
N ILE A 181 -22.86 -31.36 35.29
CA ILE A 181 -23.84 -31.71 36.32
C ILE A 181 -25.27 -31.61 35.76
N GLU A 182 -25.54 -30.64 34.88
CA GLU A 182 -26.82 -30.48 34.15
C GLU A 182 -27.03 -31.50 33.01
N GLY A 183 -26.17 -32.52 32.89
CA GLY A 183 -26.33 -33.60 31.91
C GLY A 183 -25.87 -33.29 30.48
N LYS A 184 -25.23 -32.13 30.22
CA LYS A 184 -24.67 -31.84 28.89
C LYS A 184 -23.34 -32.56 28.67
N LYS A 185 -23.15 -33.11 27.46
CA LYS A 185 -21.89 -33.76 27.05
C LYS A 185 -20.77 -32.72 26.86
N VAL A 186 -20.00 -32.45 27.92
CA VAL A 186 -18.83 -31.54 27.90
C VAL A 186 -17.58 -32.22 28.45
N ASN A 187 -16.42 -31.97 27.83
CA ASN A 187 -15.13 -32.46 28.28
C ASN A 187 -14.40 -31.41 29.12
N VAL A 188 -14.15 -31.70 30.40
CA VAL A 188 -13.52 -30.78 31.36
C VAL A 188 -12.00 -30.98 31.43
N ASN A 189 -11.48 -32.06 30.85
CA ASN A 189 -10.05 -32.43 30.93
C ASN A 189 -9.23 -31.90 29.74
N ASP A 190 -9.89 -31.40 28.70
CA ASP A 190 -9.22 -30.86 27.50
C ASP A 190 -8.80 -29.40 27.73
N THR A 191 -7.62 -29.22 28.34
CA THR A 191 -7.09 -27.90 28.70
C THR A 191 -6.94 -26.96 27.51
N GLU A 192 -6.60 -27.50 26.33
CA GLU A 192 -6.40 -26.71 25.12
C GLU A 192 -7.73 -26.26 24.52
N ALA A 193 -8.73 -27.14 24.47
CA ALA A 193 -10.08 -26.77 24.04
C ALA A 193 -10.70 -25.72 24.98
N ILE A 194 -10.46 -25.79 26.28
CA ILE A 194 -10.95 -24.81 27.26
C ILE A 194 -10.28 -23.46 27.05
N LYS A 195 -8.94 -23.41 26.89
CA LYS A 195 -8.21 -22.18 26.57
C LYS A 195 -8.69 -21.55 25.26
N ASN A 196 -8.92 -22.38 24.23
CA ASN A 196 -9.52 -21.94 22.97
C ASN A 196 -10.96 -21.43 23.17
N GLY A 197 -11.73 -22.04 24.06
CA GLY A 197 -13.09 -21.62 24.43
C GLY A 197 -13.11 -20.23 25.07
N VAL A 198 -12.17 -19.94 25.97
CA VAL A 198 -12.01 -18.61 26.60
C VAL A 198 -11.73 -17.53 25.55
N LEU A 199 -10.77 -17.77 24.65
CA LEU A 199 -10.41 -16.84 23.59
C LEU A 199 -11.58 -16.64 22.60
N ASN A 200 -12.24 -17.72 22.18
CA ASN A 200 -13.41 -17.63 21.30
C ASN A 200 -14.61 -16.94 21.98
N GLY A 201 -14.72 -17.06 23.30
CA GLY A 201 -15.73 -16.42 24.12
C GLY A 201 -15.62 -14.90 24.18
N ALA A 202 -14.46 -14.32 23.79
CA ALA A 202 -14.25 -12.88 23.73
C ALA A 202 -15.14 -12.17 22.70
N PHE A 203 -15.71 -12.89 21.73
CA PHE A 203 -16.59 -12.33 20.68
C PHE A 203 -18.08 -12.59 20.93
N ASN A 204 -18.44 -13.38 21.96
CA ASN A 204 -19.82 -13.80 22.18
C ASN A 204 -20.75 -12.62 22.58
N HIS A 205 -20.21 -11.51 23.07
CA HIS A 205 -21.00 -10.30 23.33
C HIS A 205 -21.27 -9.49 22.06
N LEU A 206 -20.50 -9.71 20.98
CA LEU A 206 -20.67 -9.02 19.69
C LEU A 206 -21.60 -9.80 18.77
N ILE A 207 -21.36 -11.12 18.67
CA ILE A 207 -22.05 -12.00 17.71
C ILE A 207 -22.49 -13.30 18.37
N PHE A 208 -23.60 -13.84 17.87
CA PHE A 208 -24.05 -15.18 18.17
C PHE A 208 -24.33 -15.96 16.89
N LYS A 209 -24.41 -17.28 17.01
CA LYS A 209 -24.73 -18.17 15.90
C LYS A 209 -26.19 -18.61 16.04
N ASP A 210 -27.00 -18.28 15.04
CA ASP A 210 -28.38 -18.69 14.89
C ASP A 210 -28.43 -19.72 13.76
N GLU A 211 -28.62 -21.00 14.10
CA GLU A 211 -28.46 -22.12 13.17
C GLU A 211 -27.09 -22.13 12.45
N GLU A 212 -27.05 -21.75 11.17
CA GLU A 212 -25.84 -21.59 10.35
C GLU A 212 -25.43 -20.14 10.08
N VAL A 213 -26.27 -19.16 10.46
CA VAL A 213 -26.05 -17.74 10.20
C VAL A 213 -25.47 -17.06 11.44
N ILE A 214 -24.50 -16.19 11.25
CA ILE A 214 -23.93 -15.38 12.33
C ILE A 214 -24.68 -14.05 12.34
N LYS A 215 -25.17 -13.64 13.51
CA LYS A 215 -25.93 -12.40 13.71
C LYS A 215 -25.30 -11.55 14.81
N PRO A 216 -25.43 -10.21 14.76
CA PRO A 216 -25.07 -9.34 15.87
C PRO A 216 -25.97 -9.62 17.08
N THR A 217 -25.45 -9.47 18.29
CA THR A 217 -26.29 -9.46 19.50
C THR A 217 -27.16 -8.20 19.53
N VAL A 218 -28.23 -8.22 20.34
CA VAL A 218 -29.17 -7.09 20.45
C VAL A 218 -28.47 -5.77 20.78
N SER A 219 -27.45 -5.79 21.65
CA SER A 219 -26.67 -4.60 22.02
C SER A 219 -25.83 -4.00 20.86
N TYR A 220 -25.60 -4.78 19.81
CA TYR A 220 -24.80 -4.39 18.64
C TYR A 220 -25.60 -4.40 17.34
N SER A 221 -26.91 -4.65 17.38
CA SER A 221 -27.77 -4.46 16.21
C SER A 221 -27.88 -2.97 15.90
N SER A 222 -27.97 -2.65 14.61
CA SER A 222 -28.00 -1.29 14.10
C SER A 222 -29.34 -0.58 14.33
N TYR A 223 -30.44 -1.32 14.50
CA TYR A 223 -31.75 -0.74 14.80
C TYR A 223 -31.87 -0.37 16.28
N TYR A 224 -32.50 0.76 16.59
CA TYR A 224 -32.76 1.19 17.97
C TYR A 224 -33.99 0.48 18.55
N TYR A 225 -33.79 -0.40 19.54
CA TYR A 225 -34.86 -1.18 20.20
C TYR A 225 -35.31 -0.59 21.55
N GLY A 226 -35.11 0.70 21.80
CA GLY A 226 -35.53 1.34 23.06
C GLY A 226 -37.05 1.32 23.26
N SER A 227 -37.50 1.22 24.52
CA SER A 227 -38.93 1.29 24.88
C SER A 227 -39.53 2.68 24.65
N ASP A 228 -38.71 3.73 24.71
CA ASP A 228 -39.07 5.12 24.47
C ASP A 228 -38.46 5.59 23.13
N SER A 229 -39.18 6.43 22.38
CA SER A 229 -38.63 7.04 21.17
C SER A 229 -37.47 7.97 21.53
N ALA A 230 -36.39 7.96 20.74
CA ALA A 230 -35.27 8.89 20.91
C ALA A 230 -35.75 10.34 20.93
N GLU A 231 -35.23 11.16 21.84
CA GLU A 231 -35.61 12.57 22.03
C GLU A 231 -35.51 13.38 20.72
N ASN A 232 -34.43 13.15 19.96
CA ASN A 232 -34.22 13.80 18.66
C ASN A 232 -34.89 13.07 17.47
N GLY A 233 -35.58 11.95 17.69
CA GLY A 233 -36.30 11.19 16.67
C GLY A 233 -35.45 10.26 15.80
N ILE A 234 -34.19 9.98 16.17
CA ILE A 234 -33.32 9.08 15.40
C ILE A 234 -33.67 7.59 15.61
N CYS A 235 -33.60 6.79 14.54
CA CYS A 235 -33.93 5.35 14.58
C CYS A 235 -32.70 4.40 14.58
N ILE A 236 -31.48 4.90 14.36
CA ILE A 236 -30.25 4.10 14.44
C ILE A 236 -29.78 3.95 15.89
N SER A 237 -29.29 2.76 16.25
CA SER A 237 -28.70 2.51 17.57
C SER A 237 -27.33 3.16 17.71
N GLN A 238 -26.86 3.34 18.94
CA GLN A 238 -25.53 3.91 19.22
C GLN A 238 -24.43 3.03 18.59
N SER A 239 -24.52 1.71 18.75
CA SER A 239 -23.58 0.76 18.14
C SER A 239 -23.62 0.82 16.61
N GLY A 240 -24.81 0.94 16.02
CA GLY A 240 -25.00 1.10 14.58
C GLY A 240 -24.37 2.38 14.03
N LEU A 241 -24.59 3.52 14.69
CA LEU A 241 -24.02 4.81 14.32
C LEU A 241 -22.49 4.79 14.41
N LEU A 242 -21.95 4.27 15.52
CA LEU A 242 -20.50 4.17 15.72
C LEU A 242 -19.84 3.24 14.68
N PHE A 243 -20.48 2.13 14.34
CA PHE A 243 -19.97 1.20 13.34
C PHE A 243 -20.04 1.78 11.93
N LEU A 244 -21.12 2.49 11.59
CA LEU A 244 -21.24 3.21 10.32
C LEU A 244 -20.16 4.30 10.20
N LEU A 245 -20.01 5.16 11.22
CA LEU A 245 -18.99 6.21 11.24
C LEU A 245 -17.58 5.64 11.13
N SER A 246 -17.30 4.51 11.77
CA SER A 246 -15.97 3.92 11.73
C SER A 246 -15.55 3.46 10.34
N MET A 247 -16.48 3.28 9.39
CA MET A 247 -16.15 2.95 7.98
C MET A 247 -15.58 4.15 7.21
N PHE A 248 -15.88 5.38 7.65
CA PHE A 248 -15.57 6.63 6.95
C PHE A 248 -14.60 7.53 7.74
N LEU A 249 -14.37 7.23 9.00
CA LEU A 249 -13.38 7.88 9.86
C LEU A 249 -12.04 7.14 9.84
N GLY A 250 -10.96 7.91 9.98
CA GLY A 250 -9.63 7.40 10.24
C GLY A 250 -9.55 6.71 11.61
N ARG A 251 -8.52 5.88 11.80
CA ARG A 251 -8.38 5.09 13.03
C ARG A 251 -8.36 5.94 14.31
N LYS A 252 -7.57 7.03 14.30
CA LYS A 252 -7.49 7.97 15.43
C LYS A 252 -8.83 8.64 15.71
N GLU A 253 -9.52 9.11 14.68
CA GLU A 253 -10.84 9.75 14.80
C GLU A 253 -11.87 8.79 15.42
N THR A 254 -11.92 7.54 14.95
CA THR A 254 -12.78 6.50 15.53
C THR A 254 -12.45 6.21 17.00
N GLU A 255 -11.17 6.23 17.37
CA GLU A 255 -10.75 6.03 18.76
C GLU A 255 -11.20 7.19 19.66
N HIS A 256 -10.99 8.44 19.22
CA HIS A 256 -11.50 9.62 19.93
C HIS A 256 -13.02 9.59 20.10
N LEU A 257 -13.76 9.22 19.04
CA LEU A 257 -15.21 9.06 19.09
C LEU A 257 -15.63 8.04 20.18
N LYS A 258 -15.06 6.84 20.17
CA LYS A 258 -15.39 5.77 21.13
C LYS A 258 -15.03 6.13 22.57
N SER A 259 -13.96 6.88 22.79
CA SER A 259 -13.46 7.24 24.12
C SER A 259 -14.46 8.05 24.97
N ARG A 260 -15.38 8.77 24.30
CA ARG A 260 -16.40 9.64 24.90
C ARG A 260 -17.80 9.02 24.95
N ILE A 261 -17.91 7.72 24.67
CA ILE A 261 -19.18 7.00 24.58
C ILE A 261 -19.24 5.86 25.60
N LYS A 262 -20.34 5.80 26.35
CA LYS A 262 -20.57 4.75 27.35
C LYS A 262 -20.58 3.36 26.71
N GLY A 263 -19.89 2.40 27.34
CA GLY A 263 -19.78 1.01 26.86
C GLY A 263 -18.60 0.75 25.91
N PHE A 264 -17.95 1.80 25.39
CA PHE A 264 -16.81 1.70 24.48
C PHE A 264 -15.49 2.22 25.08
N LYS A 265 -15.49 2.63 26.36
CA LYS A 265 -14.32 3.11 27.11
C LYS A 265 -13.56 1.97 27.78
N ALA A 266 -12.23 1.98 27.69
CA ALA A 266 -11.38 0.99 28.34
C ALA A 266 -11.14 1.35 29.81
N ARG A 267 -11.78 0.67 30.78
CA ARG A 267 -11.38 0.86 32.20
C ARG A 267 -9.97 0.32 32.44
N ILE A 268 -9.12 1.08 33.11
CA ILE A 268 -7.82 0.61 33.61
C ILE A 268 -8.14 -0.23 34.83
N ILE A 269 -7.75 -1.50 34.78
CA ILE A 269 -7.94 -2.40 35.91
C ILE A 269 -6.75 -2.15 36.83
N LYS A 270 -6.99 -1.58 38.00
CA LYS A 270 -6.09 -1.73 39.14
C LYS A 270 -6.38 -3.10 39.78
N HIS A 271 -5.34 -3.78 40.24
CA HIS A 271 -5.46 -5.02 40.99
C HIS A 271 -6.43 -4.78 42.16
N GLU A 272 -7.65 -5.34 42.11
CA GLU A 272 -8.62 -5.58 43.21
C GLU A 272 -10.10 -5.67 42.75
N GLU A 273 -10.48 -5.20 41.54
CA GLU A 273 -11.90 -5.27 41.10
C GLU A 273 -12.26 -6.51 40.25
N GLU A 274 -13.34 -7.22 40.62
CA GLU A 274 -13.87 -8.45 39.98
C GLU A 274 -14.41 -8.27 38.54
N HIS A 275 -14.45 -7.05 38.00
CA HIS A 275 -14.99 -6.76 36.66
C HIS A 275 -13.90 -6.59 35.59
N ILE A 276 -13.12 -7.65 35.38
CA ILE A 276 -12.07 -7.72 34.33
C ILE A 276 -12.72 -7.94 32.96
N SER A 277 -12.50 -7.06 31.95
CA SER A 277 -13.01 -7.26 30.57
C SER A 277 -12.04 -6.90 29.43
N GLY A 278 -10.72 -6.99 29.64
CA GLY A 278 -9.70 -6.62 28.64
C GLY A 278 -9.87 -7.35 27.30
N LEU A 279 -10.10 -8.67 27.32
CA LEU A 279 -10.31 -9.46 26.10
C LEU A 279 -11.55 -9.05 25.29
N LYS A 280 -12.66 -8.74 25.97
CA LYS A 280 -13.90 -8.30 25.31
C LYS A 280 -13.73 -6.91 24.72
N PHE A 281 -13.05 -6.01 25.44
CA PHE A 281 -12.73 -4.68 24.96
C PHE A 281 -11.85 -4.73 23.70
N MET A 282 -10.81 -5.58 23.70
CA MET A 282 -9.95 -5.75 22.53
C MET A 282 -10.72 -6.27 21.32
N ALA A 283 -11.62 -7.24 21.51
CA ALA A 283 -12.50 -7.74 20.46
C ALA A 283 -13.39 -6.62 19.89
N THR A 284 -14.04 -5.83 20.74
CA THR A 284 -14.83 -4.65 20.32
C THR A 284 -13.94 -3.67 19.55
N HIS A 285 -12.76 -3.33 20.07
CA HIS A 285 -11.86 -2.39 19.40
C HIS A 285 -11.41 -2.88 18.01
N TRP A 286 -11.01 -4.15 17.88
CA TRP A 286 -10.59 -4.70 16.59
C TRP A 286 -11.72 -4.69 15.57
N VAL A 287 -12.94 -5.04 15.96
CA VAL A 287 -14.10 -5.03 15.04
C VAL A 287 -14.41 -3.61 14.57
N PHE A 288 -14.47 -2.63 15.48
CA PHE A 288 -14.82 -1.25 15.14
C PHE A 288 -13.68 -0.49 14.43
N SER A 289 -12.43 -0.96 14.47
CA SER A 289 -11.29 -0.33 13.77
C SER A 289 -10.93 -1.00 12.44
N GLN A 290 -11.48 -2.19 12.16
CA GLN A 290 -11.12 -2.98 10.98
C GLN A 290 -11.45 -2.25 9.67
N LEU A 291 -12.60 -1.58 9.61
CA LEU A 291 -13.10 -0.91 8.41
C LEU A 291 -12.73 0.57 8.30
N CYS A 292 -11.90 1.10 9.21
CA CYS A 292 -11.47 2.49 9.21
C CYS A 292 -10.90 2.95 7.86
N PHE A 293 -11.32 4.15 7.46
CA PHE A 293 -10.83 4.86 6.30
C PHE A 293 -9.29 4.96 6.35
N LYS A 294 -8.63 4.65 5.24
CA LYS A 294 -7.17 4.56 5.18
C LYS A 294 -6.49 5.86 4.76
N GLY A 295 -7.24 6.94 4.58
CA GLY A 295 -6.73 8.21 4.08
C GLY A 295 -6.54 8.18 2.57
N VAL A 296 -6.75 9.32 1.92
CA VAL A 296 -6.38 9.55 0.52
C VAL A 296 -5.12 10.40 0.57
N LYS A 297 -4.03 9.99 -0.07
CA LYS A 297 -2.82 10.82 -0.15
C LYS A 297 -3.05 11.84 -1.29
N PRO A 298 -3.33 13.12 -1.00
CA PRO A 298 -3.73 14.08 -2.04
C PRO A 298 -2.55 14.55 -2.89
N LYS A 299 -1.32 14.46 -2.36
CA LYS A 299 -0.08 14.88 -3.02
C LYS A 299 0.88 13.70 -3.16
N LEU A 300 1.59 13.64 -4.27
CA LEU A 300 2.76 12.77 -4.40
C LEU A 300 3.78 13.29 -3.38
N ASN A 301 4.01 12.58 -2.28
CA ASN A 301 5.13 12.93 -1.41
C ASN A 301 6.42 12.59 -2.16
N THR A 302 7.00 13.60 -2.81
CA THR A 302 8.23 13.50 -3.62
C THR A 302 9.46 14.03 -2.90
N ASP A 303 9.29 14.52 -1.68
CA ASP A 303 10.37 15.13 -0.92
C ASP A 303 11.32 14.04 -0.44
N PHE A 304 12.55 14.10 -0.95
CA PHE A 304 13.61 13.24 -0.47
C PHE A 304 14.23 13.86 0.77
N HIS A 305 13.97 13.21 1.89
CA HIS A 305 14.58 13.52 3.17
C HIS A 305 15.72 12.52 3.41
N GLU A 306 16.96 13.00 3.52
CA GLU A 306 18.14 12.15 3.75
C GLU A 306 17.98 11.27 4.99
N GLU A 307 17.31 11.79 6.03
CA GLU A 307 17.03 11.09 7.29
C GLU A 307 16.08 9.91 7.08
N THR A 308 15.20 9.98 6.07
CA THR A 308 14.29 8.88 5.75
C THR A 308 15.06 7.68 5.22
N LEU A 309 16.10 7.89 4.41
CA LEU A 309 16.96 6.80 3.94
C LEU A 309 17.73 6.17 5.11
N LEU A 310 18.30 7.00 5.99
CA LEU A 310 18.99 6.57 7.20
C LEU A 310 18.10 5.69 8.11
N ILE A 311 16.89 6.18 8.42
CA ILE A 311 15.92 5.44 9.25
C ILE A 311 15.54 4.11 8.59
N GLN A 312 15.34 4.09 7.28
CA GLN A 312 15.00 2.87 6.55
C GLN A 312 16.14 1.84 6.59
N ILE A 313 17.39 2.28 6.49
CA ILE A 313 18.57 1.41 6.59
C ILE A 313 18.68 0.82 8.00
N ILE A 314 18.55 1.66 9.05
CA ILE A 314 18.63 1.21 10.45
C ILE A 314 17.46 0.25 10.76
N ASP A 315 16.25 0.52 10.28
CA ASP A 315 15.09 -0.37 10.44
C ASP A 315 15.29 -1.70 9.73
N GLU A 316 15.93 -1.72 8.56
CA GLU A 316 16.27 -2.96 7.87
C GLU A 316 17.34 -3.77 8.62
N LEU A 317 18.38 -3.12 9.15
CA LEU A 317 19.44 -3.76 9.94
C LEU A 317 18.94 -4.35 11.26
N SER A 318 17.90 -3.75 11.84
CA SER A 318 17.22 -4.24 13.05
C SER A 318 16.25 -5.41 12.81
N LYS A 319 16.13 -5.90 11.56
CA LYS A 319 15.28 -7.04 11.21
C LYS A 319 16.11 -8.23 10.76
N VAL A 320 15.66 -9.42 11.13
CA VAL A 320 16.28 -10.67 10.66
C VAL A 320 15.98 -10.92 9.17
N PRO A 321 16.97 -11.32 8.35
CA PRO A 321 16.74 -11.74 6.97
C PRO A 321 15.81 -12.95 6.88
N ASP A 322 14.94 -13.00 5.86
CA ASP A 322 13.99 -14.11 5.70
C ASP A 322 14.71 -15.44 5.42
N GLU A 323 15.83 -15.38 4.68
CA GLU A 323 16.72 -16.50 4.40
C GLU A 323 17.26 -17.18 5.65
N LEU A 324 17.39 -16.43 6.75
CA LEU A 324 17.81 -16.94 8.05
C LEU A 324 16.60 -17.29 8.92
N TYR A 325 15.59 -16.42 8.97
CA TYR A 325 14.38 -16.63 9.78
C TYR A 325 13.67 -17.95 9.46
N ARG A 326 13.63 -18.37 8.20
CA ARG A 326 12.99 -19.64 7.79
C ARG A 326 13.67 -20.86 8.41
N LEU A 327 14.97 -20.78 8.68
CA LEU A 327 15.79 -21.87 9.21
C LEU A 327 15.69 -22.04 10.73
N PHE A 328 15.02 -21.12 11.42
CA PHE A 328 14.83 -21.26 12.87
C PHE A 328 13.69 -22.20 13.19
N ASP A 329 13.78 -22.85 14.34
CA ASP A 329 12.67 -23.62 14.91
C ASP A 329 11.54 -22.67 15.36
N LYS A 330 10.38 -23.25 15.74
CA LYS A 330 9.20 -22.45 16.10
C LYS A 330 9.42 -21.59 17.34
N GLU A 331 10.18 -22.06 18.33
CA GLU A 331 10.42 -21.32 19.56
C GLU A 331 11.29 -20.10 19.28
N THR A 332 12.41 -20.28 18.58
CA THR A 332 13.30 -19.18 18.19
C THR A 332 12.60 -18.16 17.28
N LYS A 333 11.73 -18.60 16.36
CA LYS A 333 10.91 -17.69 15.53
C LYS A 333 10.03 -16.77 16.37
N THR A 334 9.55 -17.21 17.53
CA THR A 334 8.71 -16.37 18.40
C THR A 334 9.45 -15.21 19.05
N LYS A 335 10.79 -15.28 19.18
CA LYS A 335 11.63 -14.19 19.71
C LYS A 335 11.62 -12.93 18.83
N PHE A 336 11.20 -13.05 17.56
CA PHE A 336 11.04 -11.92 16.63
C PHE A 336 9.62 -11.35 16.59
N ILE A 337 8.69 -11.89 17.37
CA ILE A 337 7.31 -11.40 17.47
C ILE A 337 7.28 -10.32 18.55
N GLU A 338 6.87 -9.12 18.16
CA GLU A 338 6.78 -7.97 19.06
C GLU A 338 5.43 -7.30 18.94
N ASP A 339 5.01 -6.63 20.00
CA ASP A 339 3.93 -5.67 19.91
C ASP A 339 4.49 -4.33 19.42
N ILE A 340 4.06 -3.87 18.24
CA ILE A 340 4.58 -2.62 17.67
C ILE A 340 4.26 -1.41 18.56
N ASN A 341 3.15 -1.45 19.31
CA ASN A 341 2.77 -0.38 20.22
C ASN A 341 3.74 -0.29 21.41
N GLU A 342 4.24 -1.44 21.89
CA GLU A 342 5.25 -1.53 22.93
C GLU A 342 6.65 -1.16 22.41
N TYR A 343 7.01 -1.64 21.21
CA TYR A 343 8.29 -1.32 20.57
C TYR A 343 8.46 0.18 20.32
N ILE A 344 7.40 0.85 19.85
CA ILE A 344 7.42 2.30 19.60
C ILE A 344 7.44 3.10 20.92
N ARG A 345 6.99 2.52 22.04
CA ARG A 345 6.73 3.19 23.33
C ARG A 345 7.95 3.72 24.08
N GLU A 346 9.14 3.12 23.95
CA GLU A 346 10.24 3.34 24.92
C GLU A 346 10.43 4.83 25.28
N GLY A 347 10.01 5.22 26.50
CA GLY A 347 9.91 6.60 27.02
C GLY A 347 8.55 6.88 27.72
N LYS A 348 8.54 7.61 28.84
CA LYS A 348 7.30 8.06 29.54
C LYS A 348 6.59 9.18 28.74
N VAL A 349 6.03 8.86 27.57
CA VAL A 349 5.19 9.81 26.82
C VAL A 349 3.82 9.18 26.63
N ASP A 350 2.82 9.89 27.15
CA ASP A 350 1.40 9.51 27.14
C ASP A 350 0.82 9.57 25.72
N LEU A 351 0.77 8.43 25.03
CA LEU A 351 -0.36 8.17 24.15
C LEU A 351 -1.59 7.89 25.04
N SER A 352 -2.79 8.11 24.52
CA SER A 352 -4.02 7.84 25.27
C SER A 352 -3.95 6.45 25.91
N LEU A 353 -4.40 6.34 27.16
CA LEU A 353 -4.42 5.10 27.95
C LEU A 353 -5.11 3.91 27.22
N GLU A 354 -5.79 4.17 26.10
CA GLU A 354 -6.56 3.23 25.28
C GLU A 354 -5.74 2.54 24.16
N GLU A 355 -4.90 3.26 23.39
CA GLU A 355 -3.95 2.64 22.42
C GLU A 355 -2.98 1.68 23.15
N SER A 356 -2.70 2.06 24.38
CA SER A 356 -1.84 1.43 25.36
C SER A 356 -2.18 -0.04 25.71
N LYS A 357 -3.44 -0.46 25.49
CA LYS A 357 -3.96 -1.79 25.89
C LYS A 357 -4.11 -2.77 24.73
N ILE A 358 -3.93 -2.32 23.49
CA ILE A 358 -4.25 -3.12 22.30
C ILE A 358 -2.98 -3.74 21.74
N VAL A 359 -2.95 -5.07 21.73
CA VAL A 359 -1.86 -5.84 21.16
C VAL A 359 -1.86 -5.76 19.63
N HIS A 360 -0.75 -5.33 19.05
CA HIS A 360 -0.55 -5.28 17.60
C HIS A 360 0.71 -6.07 17.19
N PRO A 361 0.57 -7.39 16.94
CA PRO A 361 1.70 -8.27 16.64
C PRO A 361 2.36 -7.90 15.31
N VAL A 362 3.69 -7.80 15.34
CA VAL A 362 4.55 -7.64 14.17
C VAL A 362 5.71 -8.62 14.29
N ILE A 363 6.14 -9.19 13.16
CA ILE A 363 7.38 -9.96 13.09
C ILE A 363 8.48 -9.02 12.61
N ARG A 364 9.55 -8.87 13.38
CA ARG A 364 10.76 -8.09 13.03
C ARG A 364 11.65 -8.82 12.03
N LYS A 365 11.08 -9.21 10.87
CA LYS A 365 11.80 -9.85 9.76
C LYS A 365 11.76 -9.01 8.48
N ARG A 366 12.76 -9.19 7.63
CA ARG A 366 12.78 -8.67 6.26
C ARG A 366 11.84 -9.52 5.40
N TYR A 367 11.08 -8.88 4.51
CA TYR A 367 10.18 -9.58 3.58
C TYR A 367 10.74 -9.57 2.15
N GLU A 368 11.50 -8.54 1.81
CA GLU A 368 12.20 -8.36 0.55
C GLU A 368 13.59 -7.78 0.84
N SER A 369 14.59 -8.05 -0.01
CA SER A 369 15.91 -7.44 0.14
C SER A 369 15.89 -6.02 -0.42
N LYS A 370 16.08 -5.04 0.46
CA LYS A 370 16.13 -3.61 0.10
C LYS A 370 17.55 -3.08 -0.14
N PHE A 371 18.58 -3.91 0.07
CA PHE A 371 19.99 -3.54 -0.09
C PHE A 371 20.25 -2.84 -1.43
N ASN A 372 19.79 -3.47 -2.52
CA ASN A 372 19.97 -2.96 -3.87
C ASN A 372 19.37 -1.56 -4.06
N TYR A 373 18.17 -1.33 -3.51
CA TYR A 373 17.53 -0.02 -3.56
C TYR A 373 18.31 1.01 -2.73
N PHE A 374 18.67 0.67 -1.49
CA PHE A 374 19.41 1.58 -0.60
C PHE A 374 20.76 1.96 -1.17
N ALA A 375 21.52 1.00 -1.69
CA ALA A 375 22.84 1.24 -2.25
C ALA A 375 22.78 2.13 -3.49
N ILE A 376 21.86 1.86 -4.43
CA ILE A 376 21.70 2.72 -5.61
C ILE A 376 21.21 4.11 -5.22
N ARG A 377 20.22 4.20 -4.32
CA ARG A 377 19.71 5.48 -3.82
C ARG A 377 20.82 6.30 -3.16
N PHE A 378 21.67 5.65 -2.38
CA PHE A 378 22.80 6.27 -1.71
C PHE A 378 23.85 6.77 -2.70
N LEU A 379 24.25 5.94 -3.67
CA LEU A 379 25.21 6.32 -4.70
C LEU A 379 24.72 7.49 -5.55
N ASP A 380 23.45 7.47 -5.95
CA ASP A 380 22.86 8.47 -6.85
C ASP A 380 22.64 9.84 -6.18
N GLU A 381 22.31 9.86 -4.88
CA GLU A 381 21.96 11.09 -4.16
C GLU A 381 23.15 11.73 -3.41
N PHE A 382 24.11 10.93 -2.96
CA PHE A 382 25.19 11.39 -2.06
C PHE A 382 26.55 11.50 -2.73
N PHE A 383 26.73 10.94 -3.93
CA PHE A 383 27.97 11.07 -4.70
C PHE A 383 27.69 11.74 -6.04
N ASP A 384 28.44 12.80 -6.32
CA ASP A 384 28.31 13.57 -7.55
C ASP A 384 29.14 12.96 -8.67
N PHE A 385 28.67 11.84 -9.22
CA PHE A 385 29.30 11.29 -10.41
C PHE A 385 29.22 12.27 -11.60
N PRO A 386 30.29 12.42 -12.40
CA PRO A 386 30.32 13.35 -13.53
C PRO A 386 29.21 13.12 -14.54
N SER A 387 28.93 11.86 -14.87
CA SER A 387 27.90 11.48 -15.84
C SER A 387 27.23 10.14 -15.56
N LEU A 388 27.76 9.32 -14.65
CA LEU A 388 27.10 8.08 -14.23
C LEU A 388 25.73 8.37 -13.63
N ARG A 389 24.68 7.85 -14.27
CA ARG A 389 23.31 7.91 -13.78
C ARG A 389 22.62 6.57 -13.95
N PHE A 390 21.73 6.26 -13.02
CA PHE A 390 20.92 5.05 -13.02
C PHE A 390 19.58 5.31 -13.72
N GLN A 391 19.03 4.29 -14.38
CA GLN A 391 17.77 4.45 -15.08
C GLN A 391 16.60 4.58 -14.10
N VAL A 392 15.81 5.64 -14.27
CA VAL A 392 14.60 5.94 -13.50
C VAL A 392 13.38 5.83 -14.41
N HIS A 393 12.35 5.14 -13.94
CA HIS A 393 11.01 5.16 -14.52
C HIS A 393 10.27 6.37 -13.94
N VAL A 394 10.01 7.39 -14.76
CA VAL A 394 9.35 8.64 -14.35
C VAL A 394 7.85 8.43 -14.10
N GLY A 395 7.21 7.65 -14.97
CA GLY A 395 5.77 7.46 -14.97
C GLY A 395 5.30 6.92 -16.31
N ASN A 396 3.99 6.94 -16.52
CA ASN A 396 3.39 6.56 -17.79
C ASN A 396 2.78 7.79 -18.44
N PHE A 397 3.08 7.99 -19.71
CA PHE A 397 2.50 9.06 -20.51
C PHE A 397 1.36 8.49 -21.36
N VAL A 398 0.18 9.09 -21.27
CA VAL A 398 -1.03 8.72 -21.99
C VAL A 398 -1.03 9.44 -23.34
N HIS A 399 -0.99 8.67 -24.42
CA HIS A 399 -1.03 9.18 -25.79
C HIS A 399 -2.45 9.29 -26.35
N ASP A 400 -3.34 8.44 -25.87
CA ASP A 400 -4.68 8.29 -26.42
C ASP A 400 -5.59 7.66 -25.37
N ARG A 401 -6.78 8.22 -25.22
CA ARG A 401 -7.83 7.79 -24.31
C ARG A 401 -9.15 7.79 -25.08
N ARG A 402 -9.80 6.63 -25.21
CA ARG A 402 -11.10 6.52 -25.88
C ARG A 402 -11.86 5.28 -25.46
N ILE A 403 -13.18 5.38 -25.52
CA ILE A 403 -14.08 4.26 -25.28
C ILE A 403 -14.03 3.29 -26.46
N LYS A 404 -13.92 1.99 -26.17
CA LYS A 404 -13.94 0.91 -27.17
C LYS A 404 -14.90 -0.18 -26.71
N HIS A 405 -15.73 -0.64 -27.64
CA HIS A 405 -16.55 -1.84 -27.43
C HIS A 405 -15.67 -3.09 -27.57
N ILE A 406 -15.89 -4.06 -26.70
CA ILE A 406 -15.20 -5.36 -26.77
C ILE A 406 -16.04 -6.28 -27.64
N ALA A 407 -15.58 -6.54 -28.87
CA ALA A 407 -16.31 -7.39 -29.79
C ALA A 407 -16.54 -8.80 -29.21
N GLY A 408 -17.78 -9.29 -29.31
CA GLY A 408 -18.23 -10.55 -28.71
C GLY A 408 -18.82 -10.41 -27.30
N THR A 409 -18.91 -9.19 -26.76
CA THR A 409 -19.56 -8.89 -25.46
C THR A 409 -20.36 -7.58 -25.52
N ASP A 410 -21.16 -7.32 -24.47
CA ASP A 410 -21.85 -6.04 -24.27
C ASP A 410 -20.99 -5.01 -23.52
N PHE A 411 -19.71 -5.31 -23.28
CA PHE A 411 -18.83 -4.47 -22.47
C PHE A 411 -18.09 -3.43 -23.31
N GLN A 412 -17.84 -2.30 -22.67
CA GLN A 412 -17.01 -1.21 -23.15
C GLN A 412 -15.82 -1.04 -22.21
N THR A 413 -14.67 -0.71 -22.78
CA THR A 413 -13.47 -0.37 -22.04
C THR A 413 -13.00 1.03 -22.37
N GLU A 414 -12.49 1.74 -21.37
CA GLU A 414 -11.74 2.94 -21.61
C GLU A 414 -10.30 2.56 -22.02
N ARG A 415 -10.07 2.46 -23.33
CA ARG A 415 -8.77 2.08 -23.85
C ARG A 415 -7.79 3.24 -23.67
N LEU A 416 -6.79 3.00 -22.82
CA LEU A 416 -5.62 3.87 -22.65
C LEU A 416 -4.43 3.32 -23.44
N VAL A 417 -3.85 4.15 -24.32
CA VAL A 417 -2.56 3.87 -24.96
C VAL A 417 -1.50 4.68 -24.23
N LYS A 418 -0.63 3.99 -23.50
CA LYS A 418 0.39 4.63 -22.68
C LYS A 418 1.78 4.11 -22.93
N ASP A 419 2.76 4.99 -22.78
CA ASP A 419 4.18 4.68 -22.86
C ASP A 419 4.84 4.82 -21.50
N ARG A 420 5.61 3.79 -21.12
CA ARG A 420 6.43 3.80 -19.91
C ARG A 420 7.69 4.65 -20.16
N ILE A 421 7.77 5.83 -19.54
CA ILE A 421 8.85 6.78 -19.78
C ILE A 421 10.01 6.51 -18.81
N LYS A 422 11.17 6.22 -19.37
CA LYS A 422 12.40 5.94 -18.62
C LYS A 422 13.47 6.95 -19.03
N VAL A 423 14.19 7.48 -18.05
CA VAL A 423 15.22 8.50 -18.22
C VAL A 423 16.38 8.21 -17.27
N PHE A 424 17.47 8.96 -17.40
CA PHE A 424 18.62 8.94 -16.51
C PHE A 424 18.76 10.30 -15.84
N GLY A 425 18.91 10.30 -14.52
CA GLY A 425 19.00 11.48 -13.68
C GLY A 425 18.78 11.10 -12.22
N LYS A 426 19.09 12.00 -11.28
CA LYS A 426 18.88 11.75 -9.85
C LYS A 426 17.39 11.53 -9.59
N LEU A 427 17.04 10.47 -8.87
CA LEU A 427 15.65 10.13 -8.64
C LEU A 427 14.91 11.19 -7.79
N SER A 428 15.57 11.89 -6.86
CA SER A 428 15.00 13.04 -6.13
C SER A 428 14.61 14.18 -7.07
N THR A 429 15.51 14.55 -7.97
CA THR A 429 15.34 15.64 -8.93
C THR A 429 14.19 15.34 -9.89
N ILE A 430 14.16 14.12 -10.45
CA ILE A 430 13.07 13.68 -11.34
C ILE A 430 11.73 13.68 -10.61
N SER A 431 11.71 13.28 -9.34
CA SER A 431 10.48 13.25 -8.53
C SER A 431 9.93 14.65 -8.30
N ARG A 432 10.79 15.60 -7.90
CA ARG A 432 10.43 17.00 -7.72
C ARG A 432 9.91 17.62 -9.02
N LEU A 433 10.66 17.50 -10.11
CA LEU A 433 10.29 18.03 -11.43
C LEU A 433 8.93 17.51 -11.93
N LYS A 434 8.66 16.21 -11.74
CA LYS A 434 7.35 15.64 -12.09
C LYS A 434 6.24 16.21 -11.21
N ALA A 435 6.47 16.35 -9.91
CA ALA A 435 5.47 16.87 -8.97
C ALA A 435 5.15 18.35 -9.22
N GLU A 436 6.15 19.19 -9.48
CA GLU A 436 6.00 20.60 -9.85
C GLU A 436 5.14 20.72 -11.12
N HIS A 437 5.51 19.99 -12.18
CA HIS A 437 4.76 19.97 -13.43
C HIS A 437 3.29 19.54 -13.27
N LEU A 438 3.05 18.46 -12.50
CA LEU A 438 1.68 17.99 -12.25
C LEU A 438 0.86 19.02 -11.47
N THR A 439 1.47 19.67 -10.47
CA THR A 439 0.78 20.66 -9.62
C THR A 439 0.39 21.89 -10.43
N GLU A 440 1.28 22.40 -11.26
CA GLU A 440 1.02 23.53 -12.15
C GLU A 440 -0.13 23.25 -13.12
N ILE A 441 -0.13 22.07 -13.77
CA ILE A 441 -1.15 21.75 -14.78
C ILE A 441 -2.50 21.41 -14.15
N ILE A 442 -2.53 20.73 -13.00
CA ILE A 442 -3.77 20.45 -12.25
C ILE A 442 -4.43 21.77 -11.84
N GLY A 443 -3.66 22.76 -11.39
CA GLY A 443 -4.18 24.11 -11.10
C GLY A 443 -4.82 24.80 -12.31
N LEU A 444 -4.46 24.40 -13.52
CA LEU A 444 -4.97 24.95 -14.79
C LEU A 444 -6.12 24.12 -15.40
N ASN A 445 -6.59 23.05 -14.74
CA ASN A 445 -7.62 22.13 -15.25
C ASN A 445 -7.33 21.57 -16.66
N LYS A 446 -6.05 21.39 -17.01
CA LYS A 446 -5.64 20.82 -18.29
C LYS A 446 -5.25 19.34 -18.15
N ASP A 447 -5.37 18.58 -19.23
CA ASP A 447 -4.84 17.21 -19.26
C ASP A 447 -3.31 17.25 -19.20
N THR A 448 -2.74 16.61 -18.19
CA THR A 448 -1.29 16.54 -17.99
C THR A 448 -0.62 15.62 -19.01
N GLY A 449 -1.37 14.71 -19.64
CA GLY A 449 -0.83 13.60 -20.42
C GLY A 449 -0.07 12.57 -19.57
N TRP A 450 0.09 12.77 -18.26
CA TRP A 450 0.81 11.90 -17.35
C TRP A 450 -0.13 11.22 -16.37
N GLU A 451 0.01 9.91 -16.17
CA GLU A 451 -0.61 9.26 -15.02
C GLU A 451 0.03 9.79 -13.72
N LEU A 452 -0.80 10.25 -12.78
CA LEU A 452 -0.40 10.69 -11.43
C LEU A 452 0.51 9.65 -10.75
N LEU A 453 0.10 8.37 -10.85
CA LEU A 453 0.85 7.22 -10.36
C LEU A 453 1.25 6.31 -11.54
N PRO A 454 2.40 5.62 -11.46
CA PRO A 454 3.27 5.49 -10.30
C PRO A 454 4.21 6.68 -10.08
N ASN A 455 4.72 6.80 -8.85
CA ASN A 455 5.83 7.69 -8.53
C ASN A 455 7.10 7.27 -9.27
N PRO A 456 8.03 8.19 -9.51
CA PRO A 456 9.32 7.84 -10.08
C PRO A 456 10.04 6.77 -9.24
N SER A 457 10.73 5.83 -9.91
CA SER A 457 11.45 4.72 -9.24
C SER A 457 12.59 4.19 -10.11
N TYR A 458 13.63 3.62 -9.49
CA TYR A 458 14.71 2.97 -10.22
C TYR A 458 14.23 1.76 -11.02
N VAL A 459 14.83 1.53 -12.18
CA VAL A 459 14.51 0.40 -13.06
C VAL A 459 15.51 -0.72 -12.83
N PHE A 460 15.10 -1.74 -12.09
CA PHE A 460 15.84 -2.99 -11.99
C PHE A 460 15.39 -3.97 -13.07
N ILE A 461 16.34 -4.60 -13.77
CA ILE A 461 16.10 -5.67 -14.75
C ILE A 461 16.77 -6.93 -14.20
N GLU A 462 15.95 -7.82 -13.63
CA GLU A 462 16.44 -8.98 -12.88
C GLU A 462 17.41 -8.52 -11.77
N ASN A 463 18.68 -8.95 -11.84
CA ASN A 463 19.74 -8.55 -10.90
C ASN A 463 20.70 -7.50 -11.49
N ASN A 464 20.22 -6.68 -12.42
CA ASN A 464 21.01 -5.62 -13.04
C ASN A 464 20.28 -4.28 -13.01
N ILE A 465 21.05 -3.20 -13.06
CA ILE A 465 20.56 -1.83 -13.23
C ILE A 465 21.11 -1.24 -14.53
N PRO A 466 20.26 -0.72 -15.43
CA PRO A 466 20.72 0.00 -16.60
C PRO A 466 21.35 1.33 -16.20
N ILE A 467 22.50 1.63 -16.81
CA ILE A 467 23.25 2.86 -16.54
C ILE A 467 23.51 3.65 -17.82
N HIS A 468 23.73 4.94 -17.63
CA HIS A 468 24.29 5.84 -18.63
C HIS A 468 25.58 6.44 -18.06
N ILE A 469 26.62 6.50 -18.88
CA ILE A 469 27.90 7.17 -18.60
C ILE A 469 28.37 7.87 -19.88
N SER A 470 29.18 8.91 -19.75
CA SER A 470 29.80 9.58 -20.88
C SER A 470 30.86 8.68 -21.53
N ALA A 471 30.47 8.00 -22.62
CA ALA A 471 31.39 7.16 -23.39
C ALA A 471 32.17 7.95 -24.45
N ASP A 472 33.36 7.44 -24.80
CA ASP A 472 34.25 7.99 -25.82
C ASP A 472 33.59 8.06 -27.20
N LYS A 473 34.05 8.99 -28.04
CA LYS A 473 33.53 9.15 -29.42
C LYS A 473 33.71 7.87 -30.24
N SER A 474 34.84 7.17 -30.11
CA SER A 474 35.12 5.91 -30.79
C SER A 474 34.08 4.83 -30.45
N PHE A 475 33.82 4.64 -29.15
CA PHE A 475 32.82 3.69 -28.65
C PHE A 475 31.40 4.04 -29.11
N LYS A 476 31.00 5.31 -29.01
CA LYS A 476 29.69 5.78 -29.49
C LYS A 476 29.51 5.55 -30.99
N ASN A 477 30.53 5.83 -31.79
CA ASN A 477 30.49 5.61 -33.23
C ASN A 477 30.41 4.11 -33.55
N GLY A 478 31.18 3.27 -32.85
CA GLY A 478 31.12 1.82 -33.01
C GLY A 478 29.73 1.24 -32.72
N ILE A 479 29.13 1.56 -31.57
CA ILE A 479 27.76 1.11 -31.25
C ILE A 479 26.76 1.59 -32.31
N LYS A 480 26.88 2.83 -32.77
CA LYS A 480 25.99 3.40 -33.79
C LYS A 480 26.08 2.60 -35.10
N GLU A 481 27.28 2.28 -35.54
CA GLU A 481 27.52 1.47 -36.74
C GLU A 481 26.85 0.09 -36.62
N PHE A 482 27.01 -0.59 -35.48
CA PHE A 482 26.36 -1.89 -35.24
C PHE A 482 24.84 -1.80 -35.16
N LYS A 483 24.30 -0.71 -34.61
CA LYS A 483 22.86 -0.41 -34.64
C LYS A 483 22.35 -0.21 -36.07
N ASP A 484 23.06 0.57 -36.89
CA ASP A 484 22.66 0.82 -38.27
C ASP A 484 22.73 -0.46 -39.12
N LYS A 485 23.77 -1.28 -38.94
CA LYS A 485 23.88 -2.62 -39.55
C LYS A 485 22.72 -3.52 -39.15
N ARG A 486 22.38 -3.59 -37.85
CA ARG A 486 21.25 -4.41 -37.37
C ARG A 486 19.91 -3.91 -37.90
N LYS A 487 19.75 -2.59 -38.04
CA LYS A 487 18.54 -1.98 -38.59
C LYS A 487 18.34 -2.34 -40.07
N ALA A 488 19.42 -2.44 -40.84
CA ALA A 488 19.37 -2.91 -42.22
C ALA A 488 18.94 -4.38 -42.32
N GLU A 489 19.44 -5.25 -41.44
CA GLU A 489 19.08 -6.68 -41.40
C GLU A 489 17.67 -6.96 -40.90
N LYS A 490 17.26 -6.25 -39.85
CA LYS A 490 16.01 -6.47 -39.11
C LYS A 490 15.31 -5.13 -38.87
N PRO A 491 14.81 -4.47 -39.93
CA PRO A 491 14.12 -3.18 -39.79
C PRO A 491 12.89 -3.30 -38.88
N GLU A 492 12.28 -4.49 -38.82
CA GLU A 492 11.13 -4.75 -37.95
C GLU A 492 11.45 -4.71 -36.45
N GLU A 493 12.68 -5.04 -36.04
CA GLU A 493 13.13 -5.00 -34.64
C GLU A 493 13.50 -3.58 -34.19
N MET A 494 13.73 -2.67 -35.15
CA MET A 494 14.28 -1.32 -34.94
C MET A 494 13.36 -0.25 -35.55
N LYS A 495 12.04 -0.47 -35.49
CA LYS A 495 11.03 0.48 -36.02
C LYS A 495 11.16 1.83 -35.31
N LYS A 496 11.20 2.90 -36.10
CA LYS A 496 11.07 4.27 -35.58
C LYS A 496 9.65 4.49 -35.05
N ARG A 497 9.53 5.38 -34.07
CA ARG A 497 8.23 5.81 -33.53
C ARG A 497 7.37 6.40 -34.67
N GLU A 498 6.08 6.05 -34.70
CA GLU A 498 5.12 6.52 -35.71
C GLU A 498 5.03 8.06 -35.77
N GLN A 499 4.84 8.61 -36.96
CA GLN A 499 4.55 10.04 -37.15
C GLN A 499 3.21 10.38 -36.47
N GLY A 500 3.20 11.33 -35.53
CA GLY A 500 2.03 11.75 -34.76
C GLY A 500 2.07 11.41 -33.27
N LYS A 501 2.94 10.48 -32.82
CA LYS A 501 3.21 10.27 -31.39
C LYS A 501 4.36 11.15 -30.93
N MET A 502 4.14 11.98 -29.92
CA MET A 502 5.17 12.80 -29.28
C MET A 502 6.42 11.96 -28.96
N GLN A 503 7.61 12.42 -29.29
CA GLN A 503 8.85 11.66 -29.08
C GLN A 503 9.19 11.56 -27.58
N LYS A 504 9.91 10.51 -27.16
CA LYS A 504 10.25 10.34 -25.73
C LYS A 504 11.02 11.53 -25.17
N PHE A 505 11.90 12.10 -25.99
CA PHE A 505 12.63 13.32 -25.66
C PHE A 505 11.72 14.53 -25.43
N GLU A 506 10.69 14.71 -26.25
CA GLU A 506 9.70 15.78 -26.10
C GLU A 506 8.86 15.58 -24.83
N ILE A 507 8.44 14.35 -24.54
CA ILE A 507 7.72 14.01 -23.31
C ILE A 507 8.57 14.33 -22.07
N SER A 508 9.85 13.95 -22.09
CA SER A 508 10.78 14.25 -20.99
C SER A 508 11.03 15.75 -20.81
N LYS A 509 10.99 16.53 -21.91
CA LYS A 509 11.09 18.00 -21.85
C LYS A 509 9.92 18.68 -21.17
N LEU A 510 8.74 18.05 -21.11
CA LEU A 510 7.58 18.61 -20.42
C LEU A 510 7.84 18.81 -18.93
N ILE A 511 8.64 17.95 -18.31
CA ILE A 511 8.93 17.97 -16.87
C ILE A 511 10.27 18.62 -16.53
N GLY A 512 11.25 18.69 -17.45
CA GLY A 512 12.56 19.22 -17.11
C GLY A 512 13.52 19.37 -18.28
N VAL A 513 14.66 20.03 -18.03
CA VAL A 513 15.69 20.35 -19.02
C VAL A 513 16.67 19.18 -19.19
N LYS A 514 17.37 19.12 -20.34
CA LYS A 514 18.29 18.03 -20.71
C LYS A 514 19.43 17.78 -19.71
N ASN A 515 19.83 18.80 -18.94
CA ASN A 515 20.91 18.67 -17.95
C ASN A 515 20.50 17.81 -16.75
N ASP A 516 19.23 17.90 -16.34
CA ASP A 516 18.70 17.14 -15.20
C ASP A 516 18.13 15.78 -15.62
N ILE A 517 17.69 15.68 -16.87
CA ILE A 517 17.00 14.51 -17.42
C ILE A 517 17.62 14.13 -18.76
N ASN A 518 18.23 12.94 -18.79
CA ASN A 518 18.76 12.33 -20.00
C ASN A 518 17.84 11.19 -20.50
N PRO A 519 17.11 11.38 -21.62
CA PRO A 519 16.19 10.38 -22.17
C PRO A 519 16.86 9.41 -23.17
N GLU A 520 18.20 9.38 -23.23
CA GLU A 520 18.94 8.45 -24.08
C GLU A 520 18.68 6.97 -23.71
N SER A 521 19.12 6.06 -24.57
CA SER A 521 19.09 4.63 -24.27
C SER A 521 20.24 4.25 -23.32
N PRO A 522 20.06 3.21 -22.48
CA PRO A 522 21.15 2.69 -21.66
C PRO A 522 22.36 2.32 -22.51
N ILE A 523 23.54 2.58 -21.96
CA ILE A 523 24.81 2.18 -22.57
C ILE A 523 25.21 0.79 -22.08
N ALA A 524 24.96 0.50 -20.80
CA ALA A 524 25.31 -0.76 -20.19
C ALA A 524 24.30 -1.21 -19.12
N LEU A 525 24.42 -2.48 -18.71
CA LEU A 525 23.76 -3.07 -17.56
C LEU A 525 24.83 -3.42 -16.51
N LEU A 526 24.73 -2.80 -15.34
CA LEU A 526 25.59 -3.06 -14.18
C LEU A 526 24.93 -4.10 -13.27
N SER A 527 25.68 -5.12 -12.85
CA SER A 527 25.13 -6.18 -11.99
C SER A 527 25.09 -5.75 -10.53
N MET A 528 23.97 -6.03 -9.84
CA MET A 528 23.80 -5.63 -8.45
C MET A 528 24.77 -6.32 -7.49
N ASN A 529 25.32 -7.50 -7.81
CA ASN A 529 26.36 -8.08 -6.94
C ASN A 529 27.75 -7.42 -7.12
N GLU A 530 27.93 -6.43 -8.00
CA GLU A 530 29.16 -5.61 -8.04
C GLU A 530 29.07 -4.40 -7.10
N ILE A 531 27.87 -4.10 -6.59
CA ILE A 531 27.62 -2.94 -5.73
C ILE A 531 28.38 -2.99 -4.40
N PRO A 532 28.54 -4.14 -3.70
CA PRO A 532 29.40 -4.20 -2.52
C PRO A 532 30.85 -3.80 -2.81
N ALA A 533 31.39 -4.20 -3.97
CA ALA A 533 32.75 -3.83 -4.37
C ALA A 533 32.86 -2.33 -4.68
N LEU A 534 31.86 -1.77 -5.36
CA LEU A 534 31.79 -0.32 -5.60
C LEU A 534 31.68 0.47 -4.29
N LEU A 535 30.82 0.04 -3.35
CA LEU A 535 30.69 0.67 -2.04
C LEU A 535 31.98 0.58 -1.24
N TYR A 536 32.74 -0.51 -1.36
CA TYR A 536 34.06 -0.62 -0.74
C TYR A 536 35.06 0.40 -1.29
N GLU A 537 35.12 0.56 -2.61
CA GLU A 537 35.98 1.57 -3.25
C GLU A 537 35.67 2.98 -2.73
N ILE A 538 34.38 3.32 -2.61
CA ILE A 538 33.96 4.66 -2.18
C ILE A 538 34.09 4.87 -0.67
N LEU A 539 33.58 3.93 0.15
CA LEU A 539 33.43 4.15 1.60
C LEU A 539 34.65 3.71 2.41
N VAL A 540 35.50 2.84 1.86
CA VAL A 540 36.68 2.31 2.56
C VAL A 540 37.96 2.80 1.91
N ASN A 541 38.07 2.70 0.59
CA ASN A 541 39.25 3.18 -0.13
C ASN A 541 39.19 4.69 -0.44
N ASN A 542 38.04 5.34 -0.21
CA ASN A 542 37.81 6.77 -0.49
C ASN A 542 38.14 7.16 -1.95
N VAL A 543 37.88 6.25 -2.89
CA VAL A 543 38.08 6.49 -4.33
C VAL A 543 37.07 7.51 -4.82
N SER A 544 37.54 8.49 -5.60
CA SER A 544 36.69 9.56 -6.13
C SER A 544 35.64 9.04 -7.12
N PRO A 545 34.46 9.68 -7.21
CA PRO A 545 33.44 9.34 -8.21
C PRO A 545 33.96 9.38 -9.65
N GLU A 546 34.88 10.30 -9.97
CA GLU A 546 35.53 10.45 -11.26
C GLU A 546 36.33 9.19 -11.65
N GLU A 547 37.17 8.70 -10.73
CA GLU A 547 38.00 7.50 -10.94
C GLU A 547 37.14 6.24 -11.13
N ILE A 548 36.03 6.13 -10.40
CA ILE A 548 35.08 5.01 -10.56
C ILE A 548 34.45 5.03 -11.95
N GLU A 549 34.08 6.22 -12.45
CA GLU A 549 33.53 6.35 -13.78
C GLU A 549 34.57 5.99 -14.85
N GLU A 550 35.84 6.37 -14.66
CA GLU A 550 36.94 6.00 -15.56
C GLU A 550 37.16 4.48 -15.59
N LYS A 551 37.19 3.81 -14.41
CA LYS A 551 37.24 2.33 -14.33
C LYS A 551 36.11 1.69 -15.13
N LEU A 552 34.88 2.21 -15.01
CA LEU A 552 33.72 1.72 -15.76
C LEU A 552 33.85 1.93 -17.28
N LYS A 553 34.33 3.09 -17.73
CA LYS A 553 34.58 3.39 -19.16
C LYS A 553 35.61 2.43 -19.75
N ASN A 554 36.71 2.21 -19.04
CA ASN A 554 37.77 1.32 -19.47
C ASN A 554 37.26 -0.12 -19.62
N LYS A 555 36.51 -0.64 -18.64
CA LYS A 555 35.91 -1.99 -18.72
C LYS A 555 34.86 -2.09 -19.84
N LEU A 556 34.16 -1.02 -20.18
CA LEU A 556 33.22 -0.98 -21.32
C LEU A 556 33.94 -1.09 -22.66
N ASN A 557 34.99 -0.31 -22.88
CA ASN A 557 35.78 -0.35 -24.10
C ASN A 557 36.37 -1.76 -24.32
N ILE A 558 36.98 -2.32 -23.26
CA ILE A 558 37.50 -3.70 -23.27
C ILE A 558 36.40 -4.71 -23.61
N GLY A 559 35.21 -4.58 -23.02
CA GLY A 559 34.08 -5.48 -23.28
C GLY A 559 33.59 -5.40 -24.73
N PHE A 560 33.55 -4.19 -25.31
CA PHE A 560 33.15 -3.98 -26.69
C PHE A 560 34.13 -4.62 -27.68
N GLU A 561 35.43 -4.35 -27.52
CA GLU A 561 36.48 -4.90 -28.38
C GLU A 561 36.50 -6.43 -28.32
N ARG A 562 36.40 -7.01 -27.12
CA ARG A 562 36.32 -8.47 -26.93
C ARG A 562 35.19 -9.12 -27.72
N ILE A 563 34.01 -8.49 -27.82
CA ILE A 563 32.86 -9.05 -28.56
C ILE A 563 33.03 -8.83 -30.06
N ARG A 564 33.50 -7.65 -30.48
CA ARG A 564 33.75 -7.30 -31.89
C ARG A 564 34.73 -8.29 -32.51
N ASP A 565 35.83 -8.52 -31.82
CA ASP A 565 36.98 -9.27 -32.34
C ASP A 565 36.94 -10.76 -31.95
N TYR A 566 35.85 -11.22 -31.31
CA TYR A 566 35.72 -12.61 -30.85
C TYR A 566 35.80 -13.63 -32.00
N ASP A 567 36.64 -14.64 -31.84
CA ASP A 567 36.77 -15.77 -32.76
C ASP A 567 36.47 -17.09 -32.02
N PRO A 568 35.51 -17.92 -32.49
CA PRO A 568 35.23 -19.24 -31.91
C PRO A 568 36.46 -20.16 -31.85
N ILE A 569 37.44 -19.99 -32.74
CA ILE A 569 38.67 -20.80 -32.78
C ILE A 569 39.53 -20.55 -31.52
N THR A 570 39.47 -19.35 -30.94
CA THR A 570 40.16 -18.97 -29.70
C THR A 570 39.13 -18.74 -28.57
N PRO A 571 38.63 -19.82 -27.95
CA PRO A 571 37.51 -19.71 -27.02
C PRO A 571 37.89 -18.94 -25.76
N LEU A 572 37.16 -17.86 -25.48
CA LEU A 572 37.26 -17.11 -24.24
C LEU A 572 36.54 -17.81 -23.07
N PRO A 573 36.97 -17.57 -21.82
CA PRO A 573 36.34 -18.13 -20.64
C PRO A 573 34.84 -17.85 -20.54
N ALA A 574 34.16 -18.70 -19.76
CA ALA A 574 32.71 -18.68 -19.67
C ALA A 574 32.13 -17.33 -19.21
N SER A 575 32.90 -16.62 -18.38
CA SER A 575 32.60 -15.34 -17.74
C SER A 575 32.76 -14.12 -18.64
N MET A 576 33.49 -14.23 -19.74
CA MET A 576 33.88 -13.07 -20.57
C MET A 576 33.05 -12.93 -21.85
N ILE A 577 32.46 -14.03 -22.34
CA ILE A 577 31.72 -14.05 -23.60
C ILE A 577 30.41 -14.84 -23.43
N SER A 578 29.42 -14.63 -24.30
CA SER A 578 28.14 -15.34 -24.19
C SER A 578 28.24 -16.80 -24.67
N LYS A 579 27.45 -17.71 -24.06
CA LYS A 579 27.35 -19.12 -24.49
C LYS A 579 26.95 -19.26 -25.97
N ARG A 580 26.15 -18.31 -26.49
CA ARG A 580 25.71 -18.31 -27.90
C ARG A 580 26.87 -18.07 -28.86
N LEU A 581 27.78 -17.14 -28.53
CA LEU A 581 28.96 -16.89 -29.34
C LEU A 581 29.94 -18.06 -29.26
N ARG A 582 30.16 -18.63 -28.05
CA ARG A 582 31.04 -19.81 -27.89
C ARG A 582 30.59 -21.04 -28.64
N ASN A 583 29.28 -21.27 -28.69
CA ASN A 583 28.72 -22.46 -29.32
C ASN A 583 28.44 -22.27 -30.82
N ASN A 584 28.89 -21.16 -31.42
CA ASN A 584 28.64 -20.86 -32.83
C ASN A 584 29.79 -21.40 -33.70
N THR A 585 29.57 -22.55 -34.34
CA THR A 585 30.61 -23.28 -35.08
C THR A 585 30.50 -23.18 -36.61
N GLU A 586 29.53 -22.40 -37.13
CA GLU A 586 29.25 -21.99 -38.53
C GLU A 586 27.81 -22.30 -38.98
N GLY A 587 27.19 -21.32 -39.67
CA GLY A 587 25.86 -21.45 -40.27
C GLY A 587 24.68 -21.30 -39.30
N LYS A 588 23.47 -21.21 -39.88
CA LYS A 588 22.23 -21.16 -39.11
C LYS A 588 21.78 -22.58 -38.77
N SER A 589 21.77 -22.93 -37.49
CA SER A 589 21.44 -24.29 -37.03
C SER A 589 20.24 -24.32 -36.08
N VAL A 590 19.52 -25.44 -36.10
CA VAL A 590 18.40 -25.76 -35.20
C VAL A 590 18.89 -26.80 -34.20
N ASN A 591 18.81 -26.49 -32.92
CA ASN A 591 19.08 -27.45 -31.85
C ASN A 591 17.80 -28.26 -31.57
N THR A 592 17.69 -29.41 -32.23
CA THR A 592 16.54 -30.32 -32.14
C THR A 592 16.36 -30.91 -30.75
N GLU A 593 17.45 -31.33 -30.09
CA GLU A 593 17.43 -31.85 -28.72
C GLU A 593 16.84 -30.82 -27.74
N LYS A 594 17.26 -29.55 -27.86
CA LYS A 594 16.75 -28.47 -27.02
C LYS A 594 15.28 -28.21 -27.29
N LEU A 595 14.84 -28.31 -28.55
CA LEU A 595 13.44 -28.13 -28.93
C LEU A 595 12.55 -29.27 -28.42
N ILE A 596 13.00 -30.53 -28.53
CA ILE A 596 12.31 -31.70 -27.95
C ILE A 596 12.19 -31.53 -26.43
N SER A 597 13.28 -31.17 -25.76
CA SER A 597 13.25 -30.90 -24.31
C SER A 597 12.29 -29.77 -23.91
N LEU A 598 12.11 -28.75 -24.76
CA LEU A 598 11.10 -27.71 -24.53
C LEU A 598 9.67 -28.24 -24.69
N ILE A 599 9.44 -29.17 -25.62
CA ILE A 599 8.14 -29.80 -25.86
C ILE A 599 7.78 -30.77 -24.73
N GLU A 600 8.72 -31.60 -24.30
CA GLU A 600 8.53 -32.52 -23.17
C GLU A 600 8.13 -31.77 -21.90
N ARG A 601 8.75 -30.63 -21.62
CA ARG A 601 8.34 -29.74 -20.52
C ARG A 601 6.91 -29.22 -20.65
N GLU A 602 6.40 -29.05 -21.86
CA GLU A 602 4.99 -28.65 -22.08
C GLU A 602 4.04 -29.84 -21.86
N ILE A 603 4.47 -31.07 -22.16
CA ILE A 603 3.73 -32.30 -21.87
C ILE A 603 3.66 -32.50 -20.35
N GLU A 604 4.79 -32.46 -19.65
CA GLU A 604 4.88 -32.56 -18.19
C GLU A 604 3.94 -31.55 -17.49
N LYS A 605 3.99 -30.27 -17.90
CA LYS A 605 3.07 -29.24 -17.38
C LYS A 605 1.60 -29.55 -17.64
N THR A 606 1.28 -30.17 -18.78
CA THR A 606 -0.09 -30.60 -19.08
C THR A 606 -0.54 -31.69 -18.11
N ASP A 607 0.32 -32.67 -17.88
CA ASP A 607 0.05 -33.80 -17.00
C ASP A 607 -0.10 -33.37 -15.54
N GLU A 608 0.76 -32.48 -15.04
CA GLU A 608 0.63 -31.87 -13.71
C GLU A 608 -0.75 -31.24 -13.50
N LYS A 609 -1.27 -30.53 -14.51
CA LYS A 609 -2.57 -29.86 -14.45
C LYS A 609 -3.74 -30.86 -14.53
N LEU A 610 -3.64 -31.91 -15.34
CA LEU A 610 -4.63 -32.99 -15.37
C LEU A 610 -4.69 -33.73 -14.01
N ILE A 611 -3.52 -34.03 -13.43
CA ILE A 611 -3.40 -34.63 -12.09
C ILE A 611 -4.03 -33.72 -11.04
N LEU A 612 -3.80 -32.41 -11.11
CA LEU A 612 -4.39 -31.42 -10.21
C LEU A 612 -5.93 -31.44 -10.28
N ILE A 613 -6.52 -31.45 -11.48
CA ILE A 613 -7.98 -31.53 -11.68
C ILE A 613 -8.52 -32.81 -11.05
N ALA A 614 -7.91 -33.95 -11.35
CA ALA A 614 -8.31 -35.25 -10.81
C ALA A 614 -8.24 -35.28 -9.28
N LYS A 615 -7.16 -34.75 -8.70
CA LYS A 615 -6.99 -34.60 -7.24
C LYS A 615 -8.09 -33.73 -6.63
N ASN A 616 -8.33 -32.54 -7.19
CA ASN A 616 -9.34 -31.62 -6.68
C ASN A 616 -10.77 -32.21 -6.75
N ARG A 617 -11.11 -32.91 -7.83
CA ARG A 617 -12.39 -33.63 -7.95
C ARG A 617 -12.54 -34.73 -6.89
N ARG A 618 -11.47 -35.47 -6.59
CA ARG A 618 -11.47 -36.47 -5.49
C ARG A 618 -11.70 -35.78 -4.14
N GLU A 619 -10.98 -34.71 -3.84
CA GLU A 619 -11.13 -33.96 -2.59
C GLU A 619 -12.55 -33.38 -2.39
N CYS A 620 -13.25 -33.04 -3.48
CA CYS A 620 -14.65 -32.60 -3.41
C CYS A 620 -15.61 -33.73 -3.01
N ARG A 621 -15.25 -34.99 -3.29
CA ARG A 621 -16.05 -36.18 -2.92
C ARG A 621 -15.75 -36.65 -1.51
N VAL A 622 -14.53 -36.46 -1.02
CA VAL A 622 -14.13 -36.89 0.33
C VAL A 622 -14.76 -35.98 1.39
N ARG A 623 -15.41 -36.58 2.40
CA ARG A 623 -15.99 -35.89 3.54
C ARG A 623 -15.17 -36.16 4.81
N PHE A 624 -14.80 -35.10 5.52
CA PHE A 624 -14.20 -35.16 6.86
C PHE A 624 -15.16 -34.50 7.86
N ARG A 625 -15.58 -35.25 8.89
CA ARG A 625 -16.57 -34.81 9.90
C ARG A 625 -17.86 -34.26 9.25
N GLY A 626 -18.37 -34.95 8.23
CA GLY A 626 -19.60 -34.60 7.53
C GLY A 626 -19.49 -33.44 6.52
N LYS A 627 -18.35 -32.73 6.45
CA LYS A 627 -18.11 -31.65 5.49
C LYS A 627 -17.16 -32.12 4.39
N ALA A 628 -17.40 -31.72 3.14
CA ALA A 628 -16.45 -31.96 2.06
C ALA A 628 -15.10 -31.30 2.40
N ILE A 629 -13.99 -32.01 2.17
CA ILE A 629 -12.63 -31.45 2.35
C ILE A 629 -12.46 -30.21 1.47
N ARG A 630 -13.09 -30.23 0.30
CA ARG A 630 -13.09 -29.16 -0.68
C ARG A 630 -14.51 -28.92 -1.20
N GLN A 631 -14.90 -27.65 -1.35
CA GLN A 631 -16.27 -27.30 -1.77
C GLN A 631 -16.42 -27.21 -3.30
N GLN A 632 -15.36 -26.83 -4.02
CA GLN A 632 -15.36 -26.60 -5.46
C GLN A 632 -14.06 -27.13 -6.08
N VAL A 633 -14.09 -27.59 -7.34
CA VAL A 633 -12.91 -28.14 -8.02
C VAL A 633 -11.80 -27.09 -8.06
N PHE A 634 -12.12 -25.86 -8.43
CA PHE A 634 -11.21 -24.73 -8.32
C PHE A 634 -11.81 -23.67 -7.41
N ARG A 635 -11.03 -23.18 -6.45
CA ARG A 635 -11.36 -21.97 -5.68
C ARG A 635 -11.16 -20.76 -6.57
N ASN A 636 -11.83 -19.64 -6.27
CA ASN A 636 -11.74 -18.40 -7.06
C ASN A 636 -10.30 -17.95 -7.37
N SER A 637 -9.35 -18.10 -6.41
CA SER A 637 -7.95 -17.75 -6.63
C SER A 637 -7.25 -18.67 -7.63
N GLU A 638 -7.56 -19.97 -7.60
CA GLU A 638 -6.99 -20.94 -8.53
C GLU A 638 -7.62 -20.79 -9.93
N LEU A 639 -8.94 -20.55 -10.00
CA LEU A 639 -9.63 -20.22 -11.26
C LEU A 639 -8.95 -19.05 -11.97
N GLY A 640 -8.65 -17.96 -11.27
CA GLY A 640 -7.97 -16.80 -11.87
C GLY A 640 -6.58 -17.13 -12.41
N VAL A 641 -5.79 -17.95 -11.70
CA VAL A 641 -4.46 -18.38 -12.14
C VAL A 641 -4.56 -19.27 -13.38
N GLU A 642 -5.43 -20.28 -13.34
CA GLU A 642 -5.59 -21.23 -14.43
C GLU A 642 -6.21 -20.57 -15.68
N ALA A 643 -7.19 -19.68 -15.51
CA ALA A 643 -7.77 -18.89 -16.61
C ALA A 643 -6.75 -17.95 -17.26
N THR A 644 -5.88 -17.32 -16.46
CA THR A 644 -4.80 -16.46 -16.97
C THR A 644 -3.81 -17.27 -17.82
N TRP A 645 -3.36 -18.41 -17.28
CA TRP A 645 -2.48 -19.32 -17.99
C TRP A 645 -3.11 -19.82 -19.29
N LEU A 646 -4.38 -20.21 -19.25
CA LEU A 646 -5.11 -20.73 -20.39
C LEU A 646 -5.29 -19.68 -21.49
N ALA A 647 -5.64 -18.44 -21.14
CA ALA A 647 -5.75 -17.34 -22.12
C ALA A 647 -4.40 -17.09 -22.82
N ASP A 648 -3.30 -17.08 -22.05
CA ASP A 648 -1.95 -16.91 -22.60
C ASP A 648 -1.57 -18.09 -23.51
N ASP A 649 -1.90 -19.32 -23.12
CA ASP A 649 -1.63 -20.52 -23.92
C ASP A 649 -2.45 -20.53 -25.22
N ILE A 650 -3.75 -20.22 -25.18
CA ILE A 650 -4.60 -20.06 -26.39
C ILE A 650 -4.01 -19.00 -27.34
N LYS A 651 -3.54 -17.86 -26.82
CA LYS A 651 -2.88 -16.82 -27.61
C LYS A 651 -1.55 -17.27 -28.24
N ARG A 652 -0.87 -18.30 -27.70
CA ARG A 652 0.31 -18.90 -28.35
C ARG A 652 -0.06 -19.60 -29.66
N PHE A 653 -1.25 -20.22 -29.70
CA PHE A 653 -1.77 -20.91 -30.88
C PHE A 653 -2.43 -19.97 -31.90
N MET A 654 -2.81 -18.75 -31.52
CA MET A 654 -3.41 -17.80 -32.45
C MET A 654 -2.48 -17.50 -33.65
N PRO A 655 -2.96 -17.57 -34.91
CA PRO A 655 -2.11 -17.35 -36.07
C PRO A 655 -1.59 -15.91 -36.12
N ALA A 656 -0.42 -15.70 -36.74
CA ALA A 656 0.37 -14.48 -36.58
C ALA A 656 -0.35 -13.19 -37.04
N VAL A 657 -1.21 -13.28 -38.07
CA VAL A 657 -1.94 -12.14 -38.63
C VAL A 657 -3.03 -11.68 -37.64
N GLN A 658 -3.84 -12.62 -37.16
CA GLN A 658 -4.89 -12.40 -36.16
C GLN A 658 -4.27 -11.94 -34.83
N LYS A 659 -3.19 -12.59 -34.40
CA LYS A 659 -2.44 -12.25 -33.18
C LYS A 659 -1.87 -10.84 -33.17
N LYS A 660 -1.49 -10.28 -34.33
CA LYS A 660 -1.05 -8.88 -34.48
C LYS A 660 -2.21 -7.89 -34.24
N ASN A 661 -3.43 -8.30 -34.56
CA ASN A 661 -4.63 -7.52 -34.35
C ASN A 661 -5.22 -7.70 -32.94
N TRP A 662 -4.90 -8.80 -32.25
CA TRP A 662 -5.29 -9.05 -30.86
C TRP A 662 -4.75 -7.98 -29.90
N LYS A 663 -5.64 -7.29 -29.20
CA LYS A 663 -5.29 -6.19 -28.29
C LYS A 663 -5.33 -6.61 -26.82
N GLY A 664 -4.62 -5.85 -25.98
CA GLY A 664 -4.52 -6.12 -24.54
C GLY A 664 -5.90 -6.21 -23.86
N TYR A 665 -6.80 -5.26 -24.13
CA TYR A 665 -8.13 -5.26 -23.52
C TYR A 665 -9.00 -6.48 -23.90
N GLN A 666 -8.86 -6.99 -25.13
CA GLN A 666 -9.54 -8.24 -25.56
C GLN A 666 -8.98 -9.43 -24.79
N HIS A 667 -7.66 -9.46 -24.60
CA HIS A 667 -6.97 -10.49 -23.84
C HIS A 667 -7.37 -10.48 -22.37
N SER A 668 -7.42 -9.30 -21.74
CA SER A 668 -7.88 -9.16 -20.36
C SER A 668 -9.32 -9.62 -20.19
N GLN A 669 -10.22 -9.23 -21.12
CA GLN A 669 -11.61 -9.68 -21.06
C GLN A 669 -11.69 -11.20 -21.24
N LEU A 670 -10.95 -11.80 -22.18
CA LEU A 670 -10.88 -13.26 -22.34
C LEU A 670 -10.46 -13.96 -21.04
N GLN A 671 -9.45 -13.44 -20.33
CA GLN A 671 -9.04 -13.98 -19.02
C GLN A 671 -10.19 -13.95 -18.00
N GLN A 672 -10.95 -12.86 -17.95
CA GLN A 672 -12.10 -12.71 -17.06
C GLN A 672 -13.27 -13.61 -17.48
N SER A 673 -13.60 -13.71 -18.77
CA SER A 673 -14.65 -14.58 -19.28
C SER A 673 -14.33 -16.05 -19.00
N LEU A 674 -13.06 -16.47 -19.04
CA LEU A 674 -12.61 -17.81 -18.65
C LEU A 674 -12.69 -18.01 -17.12
N ALA A 675 -12.34 -17.02 -16.31
CA ALA A 675 -12.46 -17.12 -14.85
C ALA A 675 -13.93 -17.18 -14.38
N PHE A 676 -14.83 -16.51 -15.10
CA PHE A 676 -16.27 -16.51 -14.87
C PHE A 676 -17.04 -17.40 -15.83
N PHE A 677 -16.39 -18.46 -16.36
CA PHE A 677 -16.93 -19.31 -17.41
C PHE A 677 -18.32 -19.87 -17.08
N GLU A 678 -18.54 -20.32 -15.85
CA GLU A 678 -19.83 -20.88 -15.43
C GLU A 678 -20.98 -19.86 -15.43
N LYS A 679 -20.67 -18.58 -15.22
CA LYS A 679 -21.68 -17.50 -15.23
C LYS A 679 -21.94 -17.01 -16.65
N ARG A 680 -20.93 -17.05 -17.52
CA ARG A 680 -20.95 -16.49 -18.89
C ARG A 680 -20.29 -17.45 -19.89
N PRO A 681 -20.84 -18.66 -20.10
CA PRO A 681 -20.15 -19.76 -20.80
C PRO A 681 -19.89 -19.48 -22.29
N HIS A 682 -20.67 -18.59 -22.90
CA HIS A 682 -20.54 -18.26 -24.33
C HIS A 682 -19.58 -17.09 -24.60
N GLU A 683 -19.24 -16.29 -23.59
CA GLU A 683 -18.54 -15.02 -23.77
C GLU A 683 -17.09 -15.23 -24.24
N ALA A 684 -16.34 -16.12 -23.59
CA ALA A 684 -14.95 -16.43 -23.95
C ALA A 684 -14.83 -16.93 -25.41
N ARG A 685 -15.78 -17.78 -25.83
CA ARG A 685 -15.86 -18.27 -27.20
C ARG A 685 -16.18 -17.14 -28.19
N SER A 686 -17.14 -16.28 -27.86
CA SER A 686 -17.56 -15.16 -28.72
C SER A 686 -16.44 -14.14 -28.93
N ILE A 687 -15.69 -13.83 -27.87
CA ILE A 687 -14.49 -12.97 -27.93
C ILE A 687 -13.43 -13.58 -28.87
N LEU A 688 -13.18 -14.88 -28.77
CA LEU A 688 -12.24 -15.57 -29.65
C LEU A 688 -12.71 -15.54 -31.11
N GLN A 689 -13.98 -15.88 -31.38
CA GLN A 689 -14.54 -15.86 -32.73
C GLN A 689 -14.53 -14.47 -33.37
N ALA A 690 -14.65 -13.40 -32.58
CA ALA A 690 -14.57 -12.04 -33.08
C ALA A 690 -13.15 -11.60 -33.52
N GLY A 691 -12.09 -12.21 -32.96
CA GLY A 691 -10.70 -11.86 -33.28
C GLY A 691 -9.88 -12.95 -33.97
N TRP A 692 -10.42 -14.17 -34.05
CA TRP A 692 -9.80 -15.35 -34.65
C TRP A 692 -10.84 -16.07 -35.51
N ASP A 693 -10.61 -16.03 -36.83
CA ASP A 693 -11.39 -16.83 -37.77
C ASP A 693 -10.94 -18.30 -37.71
N PHE A 694 -11.81 -19.16 -37.19
CA PHE A 694 -11.59 -20.61 -37.11
C PHE A 694 -12.02 -21.35 -38.38
N SER A 695 -12.72 -20.67 -39.31
CA SER A 695 -13.26 -21.26 -40.54
C SER A 695 -12.24 -21.34 -41.68
N ASP A 696 -11.11 -20.65 -41.54
CA ASP A 696 -10.04 -20.61 -42.55
C ASP A 696 -9.39 -21.99 -42.82
N GLY A 697 -9.62 -22.97 -41.96
CA GLY A 697 -9.09 -24.34 -42.05
C GLY A 697 -7.56 -24.43 -42.08
N SER A 698 -6.86 -23.31 -41.89
CA SER A 698 -5.44 -23.16 -42.19
C SER A 698 -4.53 -23.75 -41.12
N SER A 699 -5.06 -23.89 -39.91
CA SER A 699 -4.31 -24.22 -38.70
C SER A 699 -4.79 -25.54 -38.10
N PHE A 700 -3.90 -26.52 -38.00
CA PHE A 700 -4.17 -27.87 -37.49
C PHE A 700 -4.78 -27.89 -36.07
N TRP A 701 -4.47 -26.89 -35.25
CA TRP A 701 -4.91 -26.81 -33.85
C TRP A 701 -6.30 -26.17 -33.64
N ASN A 702 -6.93 -25.59 -34.66
CA ASN A 702 -8.24 -24.91 -34.52
C ASN A 702 -9.33 -25.87 -33.99
N GLY A 703 -9.36 -27.10 -34.50
CA GLY A 703 -10.44 -28.05 -34.21
C GLY A 703 -10.56 -28.42 -32.73
N TRP A 704 -9.45 -28.81 -32.09
CA TRP A 704 -9.50 -29.25 -30.69
C TRP A 704 -9.68 -28.08 -29.71
N ILE A 705 -9.15 -26.90 -30.02
CA ILE A 705 -9.36 -25.69 -29.21
C ILE A 705 -10.84 -25.33 -29.22
N MET A 706 -11.50 -25.26 -30.38
CA MET A 706 -12.92 -24.88 -30.43
C MET A 706 -13.86 -25.95 -29.87
N ASN A 707 -13.56 -27.23 -30.12
CA ASN A 707 -14.36 -28.32 -29.57
C ASN A 707 -14.33 -28.37 -28.03
N SER A 708 -13.28 -27.83 -27.40
CA SER A 708 -13.23 -27.74 -25.94
C SER A 708 -14.36 -26.86 -25.38
N PHE A 709 -14.68 -25.73 -26.03
CA PHE A 709 -15.73 -24.80 -25.60
C PHE A 709 -17.16 -25.33 -25.79
N THR A 710 -17.36 -26.41 -26.55
CA THR A 710 -18.70 -26.98 -26.81
C THR A 710 -19.07 -28.14 -25.90
N LYS A 711 -18.09 -28.73 -25.21
CA LYS A 711 -18.28 -30.04 -24.58
C LYS A 711 -18.83 -29.97 -23.16
N ASP A 712 -18.50 -28.93 -22.40
CA ASP A 712 -18.90 -28.78 -21.01
C ASP A 712 -19.28 -27.32 -20.68
N LYS A 713 -20.18 -27.16 -19.70
CA LYS A 713 -20.59 -25.86 -19.16
C LYS A 713 -19.80 -25.47 -17.91
N THR A 714 -19.09 -26.41 -17.29
CA THR A 714 -18.19 -26.12 -16.16
C THR A 714 -16.78 -25.78 -16.65
N PHE A 715 -16.07 -24.95 -15.89
CA PHE A 715 -14.69 -24.59 -16.25
C PHE A 715 -13.77 -25.82 -16.26
N ASP A 716 -13.89 -26.71 -15.29
CA ASP A 716 -12.99 -27.86 -15.15
C ASP A 716 -13.16 -28.89 -16.27
N GLY A 717 -14.38 -29.14 -16.75
CA GLY A 717 -14.63 -30.05 -17.88
C GLY A 717 -14.16 -29.49 -19.22
N PHE A 718 -14.39 -28.20 -19.45
CA PHE A 718 -13.82 -27.47 -20.60
C PHE A 718 -12.28 -27.52 -20.55
N TYR A 719 -11.69 -27.18 -19.41
CA TYR A 719 -10.25 -27.07 -19.24
C TYR A 719 -9.54 -28.42 -19.41
N GLU A 720 -10.08 -29.49 -18.83
CA GLU A 720 -9.59 -30.85 -19.03
C GLU A 720 -9.62 -31.26 -20.51
N THR A 721 -10.69 -30.92 -21.23
CA THR A 721 -10.80 -31.21 -22.67
C THR A 721 -9.76 -30.45 -23.49
N TYR A 722 -9.50 -29.18 -23.15
CA TYR A 722 -8.42 -28.40 -23.74
C TYR A 722 -7.05 -29.06 -23.49
N LEU A 723 -6.78 -29.46 -22.25
CA LEU A 723 -5.50 -30.08 -21.86
C LEU A 723 -5.25 -31.40 -22.59
N TYR A 724 -6.26 -32.26 -22.78
CA TYR A 724 -6.09 -33.47 -23.59
C TYR A 724 -5.77 -33.19 -25.06
N GLY A 725 -6.43 -32.17 -25.65
CA GLY A 725 -6.11 -31.73 -27.01
C GLY A 725 -4.67 -31.21 -27.12
N ARG A 726 -4.25 -30.43 -26.13
CA ARG A 726 -2.89 -29.89 -25.99
C ARG A 726 -1.83 -30.98 -25.86
N GLN A 727 -2.04 -31.97 -24.99
CA GLN A 727 -1.14 -33.11 -24.81
C GLN A 727 -0.95 -33.85 -26.12
N LYS A 728 -2.06 -34.24 -26.77
CA LYS A 728 -2.05 -34.95 -28.05
C LYS A 728 -1.31 -34.17 -29.14
N TYR A 729 -1.45 -32.85 -29.17
CA TYR A 729 -0.71 -31.99 -30.08
C TYR A 729 0.81 -32.02 -29.81
N PHE A 730 1.25 -31.83 -28.56
CA PHE A 730 2.68 -31.78 -28.23
C PHE A 730 3.37 -33.13 -28.37
N THR A 731 2.72 -34.24 -28.02
CA THR A 731 3.27 -35.60 -28.24
C THR A 731 3.55 -35.83 -29.72
N ARG A 732 2.56 -35.55 -30.59
CA ARG A 732 2.73 -35.65 -32.05
C ARG A 732 3.81 -34.70 -32.57
N LEU A 733 3.92 -33.50 -31.99
CA LEU A 733 4.95 -32.54 -32.39
C LEU A 733 6.36 -33.06 -32.08
N SER A 734 6.55 -33.65 -30.88
CA SER A 734 7.82 -34.26 -30.47
C SER A 734 8.23 -35.41 -31.39
N GLU A 735 7.31 -36.36 -31.63
CA GLU A 735 7.52 -37.51 -32.51
C GLU A 735 7.95 -37.10 -33.93
N ASN A 736 7.25 -36.13 -34.52
CA ASN A 736 7.56 -35.67 -35.88
C ASN A 736 8.89 -34.90 -35.96
N ILE A 737 9.25 -34.11 -34.94
CA ILE A 737 10.55 -33.41 -34.90
C ILE A 737 11.69 -34.43 -34.80
N ALA A 738 11.53 -35.47 -33.99
CA ALA A 738 12.50 -36.56 -33.90
C ALA A 738 12.69 -37.26 -35.26
N GLN A 739 11.59 -37.56 -35.96
CA GLN A 739 11.61 -38.20 -37.29
C GLN A 739 12.28 -37.35 -38.38
N HIS A 740 12.11 -36.02 -38.35
CA HIS A 740 12.69 -35.12 -39.37
C HIS A 740 14.07 -34.55 -39.00
N SER A 741 14.63 -34.92 -37.84
CA SER A 741 15.88 -34.37 -37.30
C SER A 741 17.10 -34.54 -38.21
N THR A 742 17.12 -35.57 -39.05
CA THR A 742 18.23 -35.87 -39.98
C THR A 742 18.20 -35.02 -41.26
N ASN A 743 17.09 -34.35 -41.58
CA ASN A 743 16.95 -33.51 -42.78
C ASN A 743 16.46 -32.10 -42.42
N ALA A 744 17.40 -31.15 -42.40
CA ALA A 744 17.14 -29.76 -42.02
C ALA A 744 16.07 -29.06 -42.89
N LYS A 745 15.95 -29.41 -44.18
CA LYS A 745 14.95 -28.80 -45.08
C LYS A 745 13.54 -29.30 -44.76
N ASN A 746 13.39 -30.60 -44.53
CA ASN A 746 12.10 -31.21 -44.16
C ASN A 746 11.65 -30.75 -42.77
N LEU A 747 12.56 -30.72 -41.80
CA LEU A 747 12.29 -30.21 -40.46
C LEU A 747 11.78 -28.77 -40.50
N ARG A 748 12.45 -27.90 -41.28
CA ARG A 748 12.04 -26.49 -41.39
C ARG A 748 10.66 -26.34 -42.04
N LYS A 749 10.37 -27.09 -43.11
CA LYS A 749 9.04 -27.10 -43.75
C LYS A 749 7.96 -27.59 -42.79
N PHE A 750 8.24 -28.65 -42.03
CA PHE A 750 7.34 -29.17 -41.01
C PHE A 750 7.06 -28.12 -39.93
N MET A 751 8.11 -27.48 -39.39
CA MET A 751 7.97 -26.42 -38.39
C MET A 751 7.11 -25.25 -38.91
N ASP A 752 7.33 -24.81 -40.15
CA ASP A 752 6.58 -23.70 -40.75
C ASP A 752 5.07 -24.03 -40.94
N GLN A 753 4.72 -25.32 -41.10
CA GLN A 753 3.34 -25.77 -41.32
C GLN A 753 2.62 -26.18 -40.02
N GLN A 754 3.30 -26.86 -39.12
CA GLN A 754 2.68 -27.55 -37.98
C GLN A 754 2.93 -26.84 -36.64
N MET A 755 3.84 -25.86 -36.57
CA MET A 755 4.07 -25.07 -35.36
C MET A 755 3.54 -23.63 -35.50
N PRO A 756 2.71 -23.14 -34.56
CA PRO A 756 2.37 -21.75 -34.46
C PRO A 756 3.64 -20.87 -34.39
N LYS A 757 3.64 -19.76 -35.15
CA LYS A 757 4.75 -18.79 -35.10
C LYS A 757 4.87 -18.20 -33.70
N GLY A 758 6.04 -18.41 -33.08
CA GLY A 758 6.31 -17.94 -31.72
C GLY A 758 5.76 -18.85 -30.62
N LEU A 759 5.46 -20.12 -30.91
CA LEU A 759 5.14 -21.13 -29.89
C LEU A 759 6.26 -21.25 -28.85
N PHE A 760 7.52 -21.26 -29.32
CA PHE A 760 8.74 -21.14 -28.53
C PHE A 760 9.56 -19.97 -29.08
N GLU A 761 10.28 -19.26 -28.20
CA GLU A 761 11.18 -18.19 -28.64
C GLU A 761 12.34 -18.78 -29.45
N ASN A 762 12.51 -18.33 -30.70
CA ASN A 762 13.55 -18.83 -31.60
C ASN A 762 14.95 -18.79 -30.97
N ARG A 763 15.24 -17.80 -30.10
CA ARG A 763 16.54 -17.71 -29.40
C ARG A 763 16.86 -18.95 -28.54
N LEU A 764 15.88 -19.76 -28.14
CA LEU A 764 16.13 -20.91 -27.27
C LEU A 764 16.70 -22.11 -28.02
N TYR A 765 16.38 -22.25 -29.31
CA TYR A 765 16.71 -23.44 -30.10
C TYR A 765 17.34 -23.11 -31.47
N MET A 766 17.39 -21.85 -31.89
CA MET A 766 18.06 -21.41 -33.12
C MET A 766 19.36 -20.65 -32.80
N LEU A 767 20.43 -20.98 -33.51
CA LEU A 767 21.65 -20.18 -33.57
C LEU A 767 21.69 -19.46 -34.94
N GLU A 768 21.88 -18.14 -34.92
CA GLU A 768 22.17 -17.36 -36.13
C GLU A 768 23.68 -17.41 -36.42
N ASP A 769 24.11 -16.96 -37.60
CA ASP A 769 25.54 -16.90 -37.91
C ASP A 769 26.30 -15.96 -36.95
N LEU A 770 27.61 -16.21 -36.81
CA LEU A 770 28.46 -15.50 -35.84
C LEU A 770 28.38 -13.98 -35.99
N ASN A 771 28.45 -13.46 -37.21
CA ASN A 771 28.43 -12.02 -37.47
C ASN A 771 27.08 -11.40 -37.13
N THR A 772 25.97 -12.10 -37.40
CA THR A 772 24.63 -11.65 -37.01
C THR A 772 24.45 -11.66 -35.49
N GLU A 773 24.95 -12.67 -34.77
CA GLU A 773 24.91 -12.69 -33.29
C GLU A 773 25.79 -11.58 -32.68
N LYS A 774 26.98 -11.32 -33.23
CA LYS A 774 27.82 -10.17 -32.82
C LYS A 774 27.07 -8.85 -32.98
N ARG A 775 26.47 -8.61 -34.15
CA ARG A 775 25.68 -7.40 -34.45
C ARG A 775 24.48 -7.25 -33.50
N LYS A 776 23.81 -8.34 -33.17
CA LYS A 776 22.68 -8.38 -32.23
C LYS A 776 23.07 -8.05 -30.78
N ILE A 777 24.25 -8.48 -30.33
CA ILE A 777 24.76 -8.17 -28.99
C ILE A 777 25.23 -6.71 -28.93
N LEU A 778 26.05 -6.28 -29.88
CA LEU A 778 26.64 -4.93 -29.90
C LEU A 778 25.65 -3.80 -30.23
N SER A 779 24.47 -4.12 -30.80
CA SER A 779 23.39 -3.15 -31.01
C SER A 779 22.57 -2.86 -29.74
N LYS A 780 22.76 -3.63 -28.67
CA LYS A 780 22.07 -3.51 -27.37
C LYS A 780 23.02 -2.97 -26.29
N PRO A 781 22.49 -2.51 -25.13
CA PRO A 781 23.33 -2.14 -24.00
C PRO A 781 24.24 -3.31 -23.59
N LEU A 782 25.53 -3.05 -23.37
CA LEU A 782 26.49 -4.08 -22.99
C LEU A 782 26.25 -4.55 -21.56
N ILE A 783 26.52 -5.82 -21.29
CA ILE A 783 26.44 -6.38 -19.93
C ILE A 783 27.85 -6.44 -19.38
N PHE A 784 28.11 -5.79 -18.25
CA PHE A 784 29.42 -5.87 -17.61
C PHE A 784 29.73 -7.30 -17.15
N SER A 785 31.00 -7.69 -17.29
CA SER A 785 31.52 -8.86 -16.61
C SER A 785 31.57 -8.64 -15.10
N ARG A 786 31.61 -9.74 -14.34
CA ARG A 786 31.80 -9.74 -12.89
C ARG A 786 33.26 -9.41 -12.53
N GLY A 787 33.51 -8.82 -11.36
CA GLY A 787 34.85 -8.41 -10.91
C GLY A 787 35.33 -7.12 -11.60
N ILE A 788 34.49 -6.08 -11.59
CA ILE A 788 34.79 -4.80 -12.24
C ILE A 788 35.85 -4.02 -11.45
N PHE A 789 35.67 -3.98 -10.13
CA PHE A 789 36.42 -3.14 -9.21
C PHE A 789 37.59 -3.85 -8.52
N ASP A 790 37.69 -5.17 -8.69
CA ASP A 790 38.77 -5.97 -8.13
C ASP A 790 39.11 -7.11 -9.10
N GLU A 791 40.39 -7.29 -9.38
CA GLU A 791 40.89 -8.33 -10.28
C GLU A 791 41.02 -9.69 -9.59
N LYS A 792 41.14 -9.70 -8.26
CA LYS A 792 41.22 -10.93 -7.48
C LYS A 792 39.84 -11.60 -7.41
N PRO A 793 39.76 -12.93 -7.42
CA PRO A 793 38.49 -13.64 -7.37
C PRO A 793 37.88 -13.67 -5.97
N THR A 794 36.59 -14.00 -5.87
CA THR A 794 35.91 -14.30 -4.60
C THR A 794 35.81 -15.81 -4.32
N PHE A 795 36.32 -16.64 -5.22
CA PHE A 795 36.31 -18.10 -5.09
C PHE A 795 37.57 -18.71 -5.69
N ILE A 796 38.24 -19.56 -4.91
CA ILE A 796 39.36 -20.39 -5.33
C ILE A 796 39.07 -21.81 -4.85
N LYS A 797 39.14 -22.79 -5.75
CA LYS A 797 38.79 -24.18 -5.44
C LYS A 797 39.72 -24.73 -4.35
N GLY A 798 39.14 -25.20 -3.24
CA GLY A 798 39.88 -25.85 -2.15
C GLY A 798 40.56 -24.90 -1.16
N VAL A 799 40.43 -23.58 -1.32
CA VAL A 799 41.06 -22.58 -0.45
C VAL A 799 40.00 -21.80 0.31
N LYS A 800 40.14 -21.68 1.64
CA LYS A 800 39.26 -20.82 2.44
C LYS A 800 39.81 -19.40 2.53
N VAL A 801 38.90 -18.43 2.54
CA VAL A 801 39.24 -16.99 2.70
C VAL A 801 39.98 -16.74 4.02
N THR A 802 39.62 -17.44 5.09
CA THR A 802 40.26 -17.31 6.41
C THR A 802 41.67 -17.88 6.47
N GLU A 803 42.01 -18.81 5.57
CA GLU A 803 43.31 -19.49 5.52
C GLU A 803 44.30 -18.76 4.61
N ASN A 804 43.82 -18.20 3.49
CA ASN A 804 44.63 -17.43 2.55
C ASN A 804 43.89 -16.15 2.08
N PRO A 805 43.79 -15.11 2.92
CA PRO A 805 43.00 -13.92 2.61
C PRO A 805 43.55 -13.10 1.43
N GLU A 806 44.86 -13.11 1.18
CA GLU A 806 45.48 -12.26 0.14
C GLU A 806 45.15 -12.67 -1.30
N GLY A 807 44.76 -13.94 -1.49
CA GLY A 807 44.32 -14.46 -2.80
C GLY A 807 42.91 -14.02 -3.20
N PHE A 808 42.15 -13.38 -2.31
CA PHE A 808 40.77 -12.98 -2.55
C PHE A 808 40.61 -11.48 -2.71
N ALA A 809 39.52 -11.07 -3.36
CA ALA A 809 39.13 -9.66 -3.49
C ALA A 809 39.11 -8.92 -2.15
N ASP A 810 39.60 -7.69 -2.13
CA ASP A 810 39.80 -6.89 -0.91
C ASP A 810 38.47 -6.50 -0.26
N TRP A 811 37.45 -6.15 -1.05
CA TRP A 811 36.09 -5.92 -0.53
C TRP A 811 35.48 -7.19 0.08
N TYR A 812 35.84 -8.35 -0.46
CA TYR A 812 35.33 -9.64 0.01
C TYR A 812 36.03 -10.05 1.30
N LYS A 813 37.37 -9.95 1.38
CA LYS A 813 38.15 -10.24 2.60
C LYS A 813 37.80 -9.27 3.73
N TYR A 814 37.47 -8.02 3.41
CA TYR A 814 36.96 -7.05 4.39
C TYR A 814 35.73 -7.59 5.15
N GLY A 815 34.78 -8.21 4.44
CA GLY A 815 33.63 -8.87 5.06
C GLY A 815 33.93 -10.12 5.89
N TYR A 816 35.18 -10.59 5.91
CA TYR A 816 35.67 -11.69 6.77
C TYR A 816 36.51 -11.18 7.93
N ALA A 817 36.81 -9.88 8.02
CA ALA A 817 37.67 -9.37 9.07
C ALA A 817 37.03 -9.56 10.47
N PRO A 818 37.77 -10.13 11.44
CA PRO A 818 37.22 -10.48 12.76
C PRO A 818 36.83 -9.27 13.61
N LYS A 819 37.27 -8.06 13.24
CA LYS A 819 36.87 -6.80 13.87
C LYS A 819 35.38 -6.49 13.73
N HIS A 820 34.71 -7.05 12.72
CA HIS A 820 33.29 -6.78 12.49
C HIS A 820 32.40 -7.65 13.37
N LYS A 821 31.74 -7.02 14.34
CA LYS A 821 30.65 -7.63 15.11
C LYS A 821 29.36 -7.61 14.28
N PHE A 822 28.50 -8.61 14.45
CA PHE A 822 27.23 -8.76 13.74
C PHE A 822 26.11 -9.06 14.75
N GLN A 823 24.86 -8.88 14.34
CA GLN A 823 23.68 -9.23 15.12
C GLN A 823 23.76 -10.66 15.65
N ASN A 824 23.40 -10.85 16.93
CA ASN A 824 23.52 -12.13 17.63
C ASN A 824 22.75 -13.27 16.96
N TYR A 825 21.64 -12.97 16.29
CA TYR A 825 20.82 -13.97 15.60
C TYR A 825 21.57 -14.72 14.49
N TYR A 826 22.68 -14.18 13.95
CA TYR A 826 23.50 -14.89 12.97
C TYR A 826 24.21 -16.12 13.56
N LEU A 827 24.36 -16.18 14.89
CA LEU A 827 25.03 -17.26 15.62
C LEU A 827 24.04 -18.32 16.14
N TRP A 828 22.73 -18.10 16.02
CA TRP A 828 21.72 -19.03 16.51
C TRP A 828 21.68 -20.32 15.68
N GLU A 829 21.27 -21.40 16.31
CA GLU A 829 21.17 -22.73 15.71
C GLU A 829 20.14 -22.75 14.57
N ARG A 830 20.43 -23.54 13.52
CA ARG A 830 19.66 -23.58 12.27
C ARG A 830 19.19 -25.00 12.01
N ASN A 831 17.92 -25.12 11.62
CA ASN A 831 17.30 -26.36 11.17
C ASN A 831 16.97 -26.26 9.66
N TYR A 832 17.45 -27.23 8.89
CA TYR A 832 17.30 -27.30 7.43
C TYR A 832 16.28 -28.34 6.95
N ASP A 833 15.66 -29.11 7.85
CA ASP A 833 14.77 -30.23 7.51
C ASP A 833 13.55 -29.76 6.72
N ASP A 834 12.83 -28.76 7.24
CA ASP A 834 11.64 -28.20 6.58
C ASP A 834 11.99 -27.61 5.20
N LEU A 835 13.13 -26.93 5.10
CA LEU A 835 13.57 -26.32 3.84
C LEU A 835 13.96 -27.40 2.81
N LEU A 836 14.52 -28.52 3.25
CA LEU A 836 14.84 -29.63 2.37
C LEU A 836 13.58 -30.22 1.76
N GLU A 837 12.54 -30.47 2.56
CA GLU A 837 11.25 -30.97 2.05
C GLU A 837 10.64 -30.00 1.02
N GLU A 838 10.69 -28.70 1.30
CA GLU A 838 10.25 -27.67 0.34
C GLU A 838 11.05 -27.69 -0.96
N GLU A 839 12.38 -27.86 -0.92
CA GLU A 839 13.22 -27.90 -2.11
C GLU A 839 13.05 -29.20 -2.90
N LEU A 840 12.89 -30.34 -2.22
CA LEU A 840 12.63 -31.65 -2.85
C LEU A 840 11.27 -31.72 -3.54
N ALA A 841 10.29 -30.96 -3.05
CA ALA A 841 8.99 -30.85 -3.69
C ALA A 841 9.00 -30.01 -4.99
N LYS A 842 10.08 -29.27 -5.28
CA LYS A 842 10.21 -28.44 -6.48
C LYS A 842 11.02 -29.18 -7.56
N ASP A 843 10.64 -29.05 -8.83
CA ASP A 843 11.49 -29.51 -9.94
C ASP A 843 12.68 -28.57 -10.16
N THR A 844 13.69 -28.67 -9.28
CA THR A 844 14.90 -27.84 -9.33
C THR A 844 16.13 -28.65 -9.68
N ASP A 845 17.16 -27.96 -10.21
CA ASP A 845 18.49 -28.53 -10.39
C ASP A 845 19.07 -29.10 -9.09
N PHE A 846 18.64 -28.61 -7.92
CA PHE A 846 19.04 -29.19 -6.64
C PHE A 846 18.57 -30.64 -6.54
N VAL A 847 17.28 -30.92 -6.75
CA VAL A 847 16.71 -32.28 -6.69
C VAL A 847 17.38 -33.21 -7.69
N LYS A 848 17.56 -32.75 -8.93
CA LYS A 848 18.22 -33.52 -10.00
C LYS A 848 19.68 -33.84 -9.69
N ASN A 849 20.37 -33.00 -8.92
CA ASN A 849 21.75 -33.22 -8.52
C ASN A 849 21.87 -33.93 -7.18
N SER A 850 20.85 -33.86 -6.32
CA SER A 850 20.90 -34.35 -4.94
C SER A 850 20.23 -35.70 -4.72
N PHE A 851 19.44 -36.20 -5.69
CA PHE A 851 18.68 -37.46 -5.53
C PHE A 851 19.55 -38.69 -5.23
N LYS A 852 20.83 -38.67 -5.64
CA LYS A 852 21.78 -39.76 -5.41
C LYS A 852 22.38 -39.77 -4.00
N TYR A 853 22.24 -38.67 -3.27
CA TYR A 853 22.78 -38.52 -1.93
C TYR A 853 21.77 -38.99 -0.88
N ASP A 854 22.26 -39.52 0.24
CA ASP A 854 21.44 -39.80 1.41
C ASP A 854 20.94 -38.49 2.06
N ARG A 855 19.91 -38.59 2.90
CA ARG A 855 19.24 -37.42 3.49
C ARG A 855 20.20 -36.50 4.25
N LYS A 856 21.20 -37.05 4.96
CA LYS A 856 22.17 -36.25 5.71
C LYS A 856 23.05 -35.43 4.76
N SER A 857 23.58 -36.06 3.70
CA SER A 857 24.38 -35.37 2.69
C SER A 857 23.57 -34.33 1.90
N GLN A 858 22.27 -34.57 1.66
CA GLN A 858 21.37 -33.59 1.06
C GLN A 858 21.21 -32.34 1.94
N ILE A 859 21.05 -32.52 3.25
CA ILE A 859 21.02 -31.43 4.24
C ILE A 859 22.34 -30.67 4.23
N GLU A 860 23.48 -31.36 4.26
CA GLU A 860 24.80 -30.70 4.25
C GLU A 860 25.04 -29.87 2.98
N LEU A 861 24.62 -30.36 1.82
CA LEU A 861 24.70 -29.63 0.56
C LEU A 861 23.81 -28.38 0.59
N LEU A 862 22.58 -28.52 1.08
CA LEU A 862 21.62 -27.42 1.21
C LEU A 862 22.14 -26.36 2.19
N ALA A 863 22.65 -26.79 3.34
CA ALA A 863 23.25 -25.93 4.37
C ALA A 863 24.40 -25.10 3.78
N LYS A 864 25.35 -25.73 3.07
CA LYS A 864 26.45 -25.01 2.41
C LYS A 864 25.95 -23.94 1.44
N LYS A 865 24.95 -24.25 0.61
CA LYS A 865 24.36 -23.30 -0.35
C LYS A 865 23.67 -22.13 0.36
N GLN A 866 22.96 -22.40 1.44
CA GLN A 866 22.21 -21.40 2.18
C GLN A 866 23.13 -20.52 3.04
N ASP A 867 24.16 -21.11 3.65
CA ASP A 867 25.18 -20.39 4.43
C ASP A 867 25.96 -19.39 3.58
N LEU A 868 26.23 -19.72 2.31
CA LEU A 868 26.83 -18.77 1.35
C LEU A 868 25.91 -17.57 1.08
N LYS A 869 24.61 -17.79 0.94
CA LYS A 869 23.64 -16.68 0.79
C LYS A 869 23.59 -15.82 2.05
N ILE A 870 23.54 -16.44 3.22
CA ILE A 870 23.55 -15.74 4.52
C ILE A 870 24.84 -14.93 4.65
N LYS A 871 25.99 -15.46 4.23
CA LYS A 871 27.26 -14.73 4.24
C LYS A 871 27.23 -13.51 3.34
N ASN A 872 26.66 -13.59 2.15
CA ASN A 872 26.49 -12.43 1.28
C ASN A 872 25.59 -11.37 1.93
N ILE A 873 24.51 -11.78 2.61
CA ILE A 873 23.65 -10.86 3.35
C ILE A 873 24.40 -10.20 4.53
N LYS A 874 25.25 -10.94 5.26
CA LYS A 874 26.11 -10.35 6.29
C LYS A 874 27.03 -9.26 5.73
N ILE A 875 27.62 -9.50 4.56
CA ILE A 875 28.47 -8.50 3.89
C ILE A 875 27.63 -7.29 3.48
N GLN A 876 26.41 -7.50 2.98
CA GLN A 876 25.48 -6.40 2.67
C GLN A 876 25.12 -5.59 3.92
N ASP A 877 24.86 -6.23 5.06
CA ASP A 877 24.57 -5.56 6.34
C ASP A 877 25.76 -4.71 6.81
N LEU A 878 26.98 -5.18 6.59
CA LEU A 878 28.20 -4.39 6.86
C LEU A 878 28.25 -3.11 6.01
N PHE A 879 27.96 -3.20 4.72
CA PHE A 879 27.93 -2.01 3.85
C PHE A 879 26.75 -1.08 4.16
N LEU A 880 25.58 -1.62 4.54
CA LEU A 880 24.47 -0.80 5.04
C LEU A 880 24.85 -0.03 6.31
N LYS A 881 25.62 -0.66 7.20
CA LYS A 881 26.16 0.00 8.39
C LYS A 881 27.09 1.15 8.02
N LEU A 882 28.04 0.94 7.10
CA LEU A 882 28.92 2.02 6.62
C LEU A 882 28.15 3.16 5.95
N MET A 883 27.12 2.84 5.15
CA MET A 883 26.22 3.85 4.57
C MET A 883 25.47 4.63 5.65
N ALA A 884 24.97 3.96 6.69
CA ALA A 884 24.28 4.62 7.80
C ALA A 884 25.20 5.56 8.59
N GLU A 885 26.44 5.16 8.84
CA GLU A 885 27.46 6.01 9.49
C GLU A 885 27.75 7.27 8.67
N PHE A 886 27.96 7.11 7.35
CA PHE A 886 28.15 8.23 6.43
C PHE A 886 26.95 9.18 6.42
N LEU A 887 25.74 8.64 6.31
CA LEU A 887 24.50 9.43 6.31
C LEU A 887 24.31 10.17 7.63
N PHE A 888 24.63 9.53 8.76
CA PHE A 888 24.52 10.16 10.06
C PHE A 888 25.44 11.38 10.16
N GLN A 889 26.69 11.24 9.71
CA GLN A 889 27.65 12.34 9.69
C GLN A 889 27.17 13.48 8.79
N LYS A 890 26.64 13.17 7.60
CA LYS A 890 26.19 14.20 6.65
C LYS A 890 24.92 14.93 7.10
N VAL A 891 23.99 14.21 7.73
CA VAL A 891 22.68 14.78 8.14
C VAL A 891 22.78 15.60 9.42
N PHE A 892 23.62 15.18 10.37
CA PHE A 892 23.66 15.75 11.72
C PHE A 892 25.00 16.39 12.10
N ASP A 893 25.95 16.49 11.15
CA ASP A 893 27.32 16.98 11.36
C ASP A 893 28.04 16.31 12.55
N HIS A 894 27.69 15.06 12.84
CA HIS A 894 28.21 14.31 13.98
C HIS A 894 28.62 12.90 13.56
N SER A 895 29.88 12.52 13.78
CA SER A 895 30.34 11.15 13.50
C SER A 895 29.80 10.18 14.54
N VAL A 896 29.24 9.05 14.09
CA VAL A 896 28.78 7.98 14.97
C VAL A 896 29.39 6.67 14.52
N GLU A 897 29.98 5.93 15.46
CA GLU A 897 30.34 4.53 15.25
C GLU A 897 29.15 3.65 15.65
N LEU A 898 28.56 2.95 14.66
CA LEU A 898 27.45 2.03 14.86
C LEU A 898 27.99 0.62 15.06
N SER A 899 27.47 -0.12 16.04
CA SER A 899 27.79 -1.54 16.19
C SER A 899 26.60 -2.41 15.76
N LEU A 900 26.80 -3.32 14.80
CA LEU A 900 25.71 -4.14 14.25
C LEU A 900 25.08 -5.06 15.31
N ASP A 901 25.85 -5.53 16.30
CA ASP A 901 25.37 -6.37 17.40
C ASP A 901 24.39 -5.65 18.35
N GLN A 902 24.36 -4.32 18.33
CA GLN A 902 23.45 -3.49 19.13
C GLN A 902 22.14 -3.12 18.40
N LEU A 903 22.02 -3.42 17.10
CA LEU A 903 20.86 -3.01 16.30
C LEU A 903 19.62 -3.91 16.49
N PHE A 904 19.78 -5.08 17.11
CA PHE A 904 18.67 -5.99 17.42
C PHE A 904 18.75 -6.47 18.86
N LEU A 905 17.64 -6.33 19.59
CA LEU A 905 17.41 -6.91 20.90
C LEU A 905 15.99 -7.48 20.92
N SER A 906 15.83 -8.70 21.45
CA SER A 906 14.51 -9.27 21.70
C SER A 906 13.77 -8.49 22.79
N GLN A 907 12.45 -8.63 22.84
CA GLN A 907 11.63 -7.98 23.88
C GLN A 907 12.10 -8.38 25.31
N GLU A 908 12.47 -9.64 25.52
CA GLU A 908 12.94 -10.13 26.82
C GLU A 908 14.26 -9.49 27.23
N GLU A 909 15.23 -9.43 26.30
CA GLU A 909 16.50 -8.74 26.54
C GLU A 909 16.31 -7.24 26.81
N ARG A 910 15.36 -6.60 26.12
CA ARG A 910 15.04 -5.18 26.36
C ARG A 910 14.43 -4.94 27.73
N LEU A 911 13.42 -5.73 28.12
CA LEU A 911 12.78 -5.61 29.44
C LEU A 911 13.76 -5.89 30.58
N GLU A 912 14.66 -6.86 30.41
CA GLU A 912 15.69 -7.15 31.40
C GLU A 912 16.70 -6.00 31.50
N LYS A 913 17.16 -5.45 30.37
CA LYS A 913 18.00 -4.24 30.38
C LYS A 913 17.31 -3.05 31.05
N GLU A 914 16.01 -2.84 30.80
CA GLU A 914 15.24 -1.77 31.45
C GLU A 914 15.12 -1.97 32.96
N ARG A 915 14.85 -3.21 33.41
CA ARG A 915 14.82 -3.56 34.82
C ARG A 915 16.17 -3.31 35.48
N MET A 916 17.25 -3.78 34.86
CA MET A 916 18.61 -3.61 35.37
C MET A 916 19.02 -2.13 35.42
N ALA A 917 18.69 -1.34 34.38
CA ALA A 917 18.92 0.10 34.37
C ALA A 917 18.09 0.83 35.46
N HIS A 918 16.86 0.40 35.73
CA HIS A 918 16.06 0.95 36.82
C HIS A 918 16.65 0.63 38.19
N LEU A 919 17.05 -0.62 38.43
CA LEU A 919 17.74 -1.02 39.67
C LEU A 919 19.03 -0.20 39.88
N GLN A 920 19.74 0.06 38.79
CA GLN A 920 20.94 0.89 38.80
C GLN A 920 20.66 2.37 39.11
N SER A 921 19.54 2.93 38.66
CA SER A 921 19.13 4.29 39.04
C SER A 921 18.83 4.46 40.54
N GLN A 922 18.75 3.34 41.27
CA GLN A 922 18.50 3.27 42.71
C GLN A 922 19.75 2.86 43.52
N ARG A 923 20.95 2.93 42.94
CA ARG A 923 22.20 2.57 43.63
C ARG A 923 22.45 3.45 44.84
N MET A 924 22.98 2.82 45.90
CA MET A 924 23.53 3.54 47.04
C MET A 924 24.89 4.15 46.66
N GLU A 925 25.23 5.26 47.31
CA GLU A 925 26.51 5.96 47.12
C GLU A 925 27.67 4.99 47.41
N GLY A 926 28.55 4.74 46.41
CA GLY A 926 29.68 3.81 46.51
C GLY A 926 29.62 2.49 45.71
N ASP A 927 28.62 2.29 44.83
CA ASP A 927 28.54 1.12 43.92
C ASP A 927 29.25 1.40 42.57
N ASP A 928 30.39 0.73 42.35
CA ASP A 928 31.28 0.86 41.18
C ASP A 928 30.93 -0.03 39.97
N SER A 929 29.79 -0.72 39.99
CA SER A 929 29.41 -1.58 38.86
C SER A 929 29.17 -0.76 37.56
N PRO A 930 29.49 -1.29 36.35
CA PRO A 930 29.45 -0.50 35.12
C PRO A 930 28.06 0.07 34.79
N ASN A 931 28.04 1.20 34.08
CA ASN A 931 26.81 1.87 33.65
C ASN A 931 26.08 1.09 32.54
N ILE A 932 24.89 0.55 32.85
CA ILE A 932 23.96 0.04 31.84
C ILE A 932 23.18 1.24 31.32
N LEU A 933 23.72 1.88 30.29
CA LEU A 933 23.07 3.03 29.66
C LEU A 933 21.85 2.56 28.84
N LYS A 934 20.70 3.21 29.05
CA LYS A 934 19.49 3.00 28.22
C LYS A 934 19.72 3.37 26.74
N GLU A 935 20.84 4.00 26.44
CA GLU A 935 21.24 4.58 25.15
C GLU A 935 21.97 3.60 24.20
N ASP A 936 22.27 2.37 24.64
CA ASP A 936 22.95 1.36 23.79
C ASP A 936 22.10 0.88 22.60
N PHE A 937 20.81 1.16 22.61
CA PHE A 937 19.90 0.80 21.51
C PHE A 937 19.76 1.97 20.54
N ILE A 938 20.04 1.75 19.25
CA ILE A 938 20.07 2.82 18.24
C ILE A 938 18.78 3.67 18.19
N TRP A 939 17.63 3.08 18.51
CA TRP A 939 16.33 3.77 18.48
C TRP A 939 16.02 4.60 19.73
N SER A 940 16.77 4.41 20.82
CA SER A 940 16.69 5.26 22.01
C SER A 940 17.60 6.48 21.95
N LYS A 941 18.55 6.52 20.99
CA LYS A 941 19.42 7.67 20.73
C LYS A 941 18.61 8.91 20.35
N THR A 942 18.90 10.02 21.01
CA THR A 942 18.23 11.31 20.80
C THR A 942 19.12 12.31 20.06
N LEU A 943 18.50 13.16 19.24
CA LEU A 943 19.15 14.17 18.42
C LEU A 943 18.37 15.48 18.48
N ALA A 944 19.05 16.61 18.35
CA ALA A 944 18.37 17.89 18.14
C ALA A 944 17.88 17.97 16.68
N TYR A 945 16.67 18.50 16.48
CA TYR A 945 16.07 18.74 15.17
C TYR A 945 15.63 20.21 15.08
N GLU A 946 16.02 20.89 14.00
CA GLU A 946 15.60 22.26 13.70
C GLU A 946 15.18 22.37 12.23
N ASP A 947 14.01 22.96 11.97
CA ASP A 947 13.48 23.18 10.62
C ASP A 947 12.57 24.42 10.63
N GLY A 948 13.05 25.52 10.04
CA GLY A 948 12.35 26.81 10.04
C GLY A 948 12.02 27.29 11.47
N GLN A 949 10.73 27.30 11.80
CA GLN A 949 10.23 27.72 13.12
C GLN A 949 10.21 26.58 14.16
N ILE A 950 10.49 25.33 13.77
CA ILE A 950 10.40 24.16 14.63
C ILE A 950 11.76 23.88 15.25
N TYR A 951 11.81 23.76 16.58
CA TYR A 951 13.00 23.32 17.31
C TYR A 951 12.64 22.26 18.34
N GLU A 952 13.26 21.09 18.23
CA GLU A 952 13.05 19.96 19.13
C GLU A 952 14.40 19.41 19.62
N PRO A 953 14.79 19.65 20.88
CA PRO A 953 16.16 19.41 21.35
C PRO A 953 16.50 17.93 21.54
N ARG A 954 15.50 17.06 21.71
CA ARG A 954 15.69 15.63 21.99
C ARG A 954 14.67 14.78 21.24
N VAL A 955 14.89 14.57 19.95
CA VAL A 955 14.09 13.69 19.10
C VAL A 955 14.75 12.33 19.00
N LYS A 956 13.99 11.28 19.29
CA LYS A 956 14.44 9.90 19.01
C LYS A 956 14.41 9.65 17.51
N LEU A 957 15.39 8.91 17.01
CA LEU A 957 15.48 8.59 15.58
C LEU A 957 14.17 8.00 15.01
N LYS A 958 13.46 7.17 15.80
CA LYS A 958 12.17 6.56 15.43
C LYS A 958 11.01 7.55 15.30
N ASP A 959 11.08 8.71 15.94
CA ASP A 959 9.98 9.67 16.03
C ASP A 959 10.10 10.83 15.03
N LEU A 960 11.26 10.98 14.35
CA LEU A 960 11.47 11.98 13.29
C LEU A 960 10.41 11.91 12.19
N GLY A 961 10.05 10.71 11.74
CA GLY A 961 9.03 10.53 10.70
C GLY A 961 7.64 11.03 11.13
N LYS A 962 7.29 10.89 12.42
CA LYS A 962 6.02 11.42 12.96
C LYS A 962 6.04 12.94 13.01
N LEU A 963 7.18 13.52 13.37
CA LEU A 963 7.37 14.98 13.40
C LEU A 963 7.20 15.57 12.00
N LYS A 964 7.88 15.03 10.98
CA LYS A 964 7.71 15.51 9.59
C LYS A 964 6.28 15.34 9.07
N ALA A 965 5.63 14.22 9.38
CA ALA A 965 4.23 14.01 8.98
C ALA A 965 3.27 15.05 9.60
N LEU A 966 3.55 15.50 10.82
CA LEU A 966 2.80 16.58 11.47
C LEU A 966 2.99 17.90 10.72
N LEU A 967 4.22 18.24 10.31
CA LEU A 967 4.52 19.48 9.57
C LEU A 967 3.90 19.54 8.18
N LEU A 968 3.54 18.40 7.60
CA LEU A 968 2.85 18.34 6.31
C LEU A 968 1.34 18.61 6.41
N ASP A 969 0.73 18.57 7.60
CA ASP A 969 -0.70 18.84 7.81
C ASP A 969 -1.02 20.31 7.48
N ASP A 970 -2.04 20.54 6.65
CA ASP A 970 -2.41 21.88 6.20
C ASP A 970 -2.86 22.79 7.37
N LYS A 971 -3.41 22.23 8.45
CA LYS A 971 -3.72 23.00 9.67
C LYS A 971 -2.45 23.47 10.36
N VAL A 972 -1.42 22.63 10.44
CA VAL A 972 -0.12 23.01 11.03
C VAL A 972 0.54 24.09 10.20
N LYS A 973 0.55 23.95 8.86
CA LYS A 973 1.07 25.01 7.96
C LYS A 973 0.36 26.33 8.14
N THR A 974 -0.98 26.30 8.27
CA THR A 974 -1.78 27.51 8.50
C THR A 974 -1.49 28.10 9.88
N LEU A 975 -1.39 27.27 10.93
CA LEU A 975 -1.04 27.69 12.28
C LEU A 975 0.32 28.42 12.32
N LEU A 976 1.34 27.82 11.70
CA LEU A 976 2.68 28.39 11.59
C LEU A 976 2.69 29.73 10.82
N SER A 977 1.77 29.91 9.87
CA SER A 977 1.69 31.16 9.09
C SER A 977 1.20 32.37 9.90
N TYR A 978 0.46 32.16 10.98
CA TYR A 978 -0.13 33.24 11.78
C TYR A 978 0.91 34.05 12.58
N ASP A 979 2.01 33.42 12.98
CA ASP A 979 3.09 34.05 13.73
C ASP A 979 4.43 33.53 13.18
N SER A 980 5.12 34.38 12.40
CA SER A 980 6.40 34.05 11.77
C SER A 980 7.57 34.00 12.74
N ASP A 981 7.45 34.59 13.92
CA ASP A 981 8.56 34.84 14.82
C ASP A 981 8.59 33.86 16.01
N LYS A 982 7.46 33.23 16.30
CA LYS A 982 7.35 32.19 17.35
C LYS A 982 8.07 30.91 16.95
N ARG A 983 8.99 30.45 17.81
CA ARG A 983 9.55 29.09 17.75
C ARG A 983 8.59 28.09 18.38
N TRP A 984 8.36 26.98 17.69
CA TRP A 984 7.45 25.91 18.10
C TRP A 984 8.21 24.62 18.42
N ASN A 985 7.66 23.85 19.36
CA ASN A 985 8.04 22.46 19.59
C ASN A 985 6.81 21.55 19.38
N ARG A 986 7.03 20.24 19.32
CA ARG A 986 5.96 19.28 19.04
C ARG A 986 4.83 19.36 20.07
N LEU A 987 5.17 19.45 21.35
CA LEU A 987 4.16 19.49 22.42
C LEU A 987 3.27 20.73 22.30
N ALA A 988 3.84 21.88 21.93
CA ALA A 988 3.09 23.11 21.71
C ALA A 988 2.12 22.99 20.52
N ILE A 989 2.54 22.36 19.42
CA ILE A 989 1.65 22.09 18.27
C ILE A 989 0.55 21.10 18.64
N ASP A 990 0.93 20.01 19.32
CA ASP A 990 -0.03 19.00 19.77
C ASP A 990 -1.05 19.64 20.73
N ASN A 991 -0.67 20.59 21.60
CA ASN A 991 -1.60 21.32 22.46
C ASN A 991 -2.56 22.27 21.69
N GLU A 992 -2.11 22.90 20.61
CA GLU A 992 -2.96 23.75 19.78
C GLU A 992 -3.98 22.94 18.97
N ILE A 993 -3.61 21.74 18.51
CA ILE A 993 -4.41 20.98 17.54
C ILE A 993 -5.14 19.79 18.16
N LEU A 994 -4.46 18.99 19.00
CA LEU A 994 -4.89 17.64 19.39
C LEU A 994 -5.14 17.44 20.90
N ILE A 995 -4.36 18.07 21.77
CA ILE A 995 -4.27 17.79 23.21
C ILE A 995 -4.81 18.97 24.00
N GLY A 996 -5.73 18.72 24.94
CA GLY A 996 -6.27 19.73 25.85
C GLY A 996 -7.67 20.20 25.47
N SER A 997 -8.37 20.82 26.43
CA SER A 997 -9.73 21.35 26.26
C SER A 997 -9.79 22.46 25.21
N GLU A 998 -8.73 23.27 25.13
CA GLU A 998 -8.62 24.40 24.22
C GLU A 998 -7.98 24.05 22.87
N SER A 999 -7.74 22.77 22.60
CA SER A 999 -7.23 22.33 21.30
C SER A 999 -8.28 22.50 20.20
N TYR A 1000 -7.84 22.66 18.96
CA TYR A 1000 -8.70 22.76 17.77
C TYR A 1000 -9.74 21.65 17.72
N GLU A 1001 -9.30 20.41 17.89
CA GLU A 1001 -10.13 19.23 17.78
C GLU A 1001 -11.18 19.10 18.92
N SER A 1002 -10.85 19.60 20.12
CA SER A 1002 -11.80 19.72 21.23
C SER A 1002 -12.80 20.85 20.99
N ILE A 1003 -12.30 22.06 20.71
CA ILE A 1003 -13.12 23.25 20.47
C ILE A 1003 -14.09 23.03 19.32
N ARG A 1004 -13.60 22.53 18.17
CA ARG A 1004 -14.43 22.26 16.99
C ARG A 1004 -15.64 21.40 17.34
N ARG A 1005 -15.43 20.30 18.07
CA ARG A 1005 -16.45 19.28 18.30
C ARG A 1005 -17.32 19.52 19.53
N GLU A 1006 -16.74 19.98 20.62
CA GLU A 1006 -17.40 20.07 21.93
C GLU A 1006 -17.98 21.49 22.19
N LEU A 1007 -17.42 22.54 21.56
CA LEU A 1007 -17.77 23.93 21.87
C LEU A 1007 -18.31 24.71 20.66
N LEU A 1008 -17.56 24.83 19.57
CA LEU A 1008 -17.89 25.72 18.45
C LEU A 1008 -19.20 25.32 17.75
N PHE A 1009 -19.40 24.03 17.43
CA PHE A 1009 -20.69 23.58 16.85
C PHE A 1009 -21.85 23.69 17.84
N LYS A 1010 -21.57 23.62 19.15
CA LYS A 1010 -22.60 23.83 20.18
C LYS A 1010 -23.08 25.29 20.18
N GLU A 1011 -22.16 26.25 20.12
CA GLU A 1011 -22.50 27.68 20.01
C GLU A 1011 -23.32 27.97 18.73
N ILE A 1012 -22.94 27.36 17.60
CA ILE A 1012 -23.67 27.48 16.33
C ILE A 1012 -25.10 26.95 16.45
N GLN A 1013 -25.28 25.76 17.03
CA GLN A 1013 -26.62 25.18 17.21
C GLN A 1013 -27.45 26.00 18.21
N GLN A 1014 -26.84 26.53 19.26
CA GLN A 1014 -27.52 27.41 20.21
C GLN A 1014 -27.96 28.73 19.56
N MET A 1015 -27.16 29.26 18.64
CA MET A 1015 -27.55 30.41 17.81
C MET A 1015 -28.75 30.07 16.92
N GLU A 1016 -28.71 28.93 16.22
CA GLU A 1016 -29.85 28.46 15.40
C GLU A 1016 -31.14 28.33 16.22
N LYS A 1017 -31.04 27.73 17.42
CA LYS A 1017 -32.15 27.64 18.38
C LYS A 1017 -32.73 29.02 18.69
N THR A 1018 -31.86 29.96 19.07
CA THR A 1018 -32.26 31.32 19.45
C THR A 1018 -32.92 32.06 18.29
N ILE A 1019 -32.44 31.87 17.05
CA ILE A 1019 -33.07 32.45 15.86
C ILE A 1019 -34.45 31.84 15.61
N LEU A 1020 -34.59 30.53 15.75
CA LEU A 1020 -35.88 29.83 15.59
C LEU A 1020 -36.91 30.25 16.64
N GLU A 1021 -36.53 30.32 17.91
CA GLU A 1021 -37.40 30.76 19.01
C GLU A 1021 -37.89 32.20 18.82
N ASN A 1022 -37.08 33.03 18.16
CA ASN A 1022 -37.41 34.42 17.82
C ASN A 1022 -38.11 34.59 16.46
N TRP A 1023 -38.46 33.48 15.80
CA TRP A 1023 -39.25 33.41 14.57
C TRP A 1023 -40.62 32.78 14.90
N PRO A 1024 -41.69 32.98 14.10
CA PRO A 1024 -42.97 32.28 14.30
C PRO A 1024 -42.85 30.78 13.98
N TRP A 1025 -42.10 30.06 14.81
CA TRP A 1025 -41.85 28.63 14.71
C TRP A 1025 -42.75 27.87 15.70
N ASP A 1026 -43.47 26.88 15.19
CA ASP A 1026 -44.41 26.03 15.94
C ASP A 1026 -43.72 24.91 16.76
N GLY A 1027 -42.39 24.82 16.70
CA GLY A 1027 -41.61 23.74 17.32
C GLY A 1027 -41.59 22.44 16.53
N ILE A 1028 -42.34 22.33 15.42
CA ILE A 1028 -42.61 21.08 14.70
C ILE A 1028 -42.24 21.19 13.21
N THR A 1029 -42.46 22.34 12.59
CA THR A 1029 -42.25 22.58 11.16
C THR A 1029 -41.12 23.60 11.00
N HIS A 1030 -39.98 23.16 10.47
CA HIS A 1030 -38.86 24.08 10.23
C HIS A 1030 -39.25 25.20 9.23
N PRO A 1031 -38.94 26.48 9.51
CA PRO A 1031 -39.31 27.59 8.62
C PRO A 1031 -38.61 27.53 7.26
N ALA A 1032 -39.40 27.63 6.18
CA ALA A 1032 -38.93 27.53 4.79
C ALA A 1032 -37.88 28.58 4.42
N GLU A 1033 -37.91 29.76 5.06
CA GLU A 1033 -36.99 30.87 4.85
C GLU A 1033 -35.56 30.53 5.29
N PHE A 1034 -35.40 29.55 6.18
CA PHE A 1034 -34.12 29.08 6.67
C PHE A 1034 -33.66 27.79 5.98
N GLU A 1035 -34.43 27.29 5.02
CA GLU A 1035 -34.11 26.10 4.25
C GLU A 1035 -33.49 26.45 2.89
N PHE A 1036 -32.69 25.53 2.36
CA PHE A 1036 -32.22 25.51 0.99
C PHE A 1036 -32.81 24.29 0.28
N ALA A 1037 -33.31 24.48 -0.95
CA ALA A 1037 -33.78 23.39 -1.78
C ALA A 1037 -32.61 22.74 -2.51
N ASP A 1038 -32.39 21.45 -2.27
CA ASP A 1038 -31.40 20.67 -3.02
C ASP A 1038 -31.84 20.40 -4.46
N LYS A 1039 -30.99 19.72 -5.24
CA LYS A 1039 -31.24 19.40 -6.65
C LYS A 1039 -32.48 18.51 -6.87
N ASN A 1040 -32.96 17.83 -5.83
CA ASN A 1040 -34.13 16.97 -5.86
C ASN A 1040 -35.38 17.69 -5.31
N GLY A 1041 -35.28 18.98 -5.01
CA GLY A 1041 -36.36 19.79 -4.44
C GLY A 1041 -36.59 19.54 -2.94
N ALA A 1042 -35.78 18.71 -2.29
CA ALA A 1042 -35.87 18.52 -0.84
C ALA A 1042 -35.24 19.71 -0.12
N ARG A 1043 -35.94 20.20 0.89
CA ARG A 1043 -35.53 21.40 1.64
C ARG A 1043 -34.82 21.01 2.92
N HIS A 1044 -33.65 21.60 3.15
CA HIS A 1044 -32.79 21.32 4.30
C HIS A 1044 -32.41 22.62 5.00
N PRO A 1045 -32.30 22.64 6.35
CA PRO A 1045 -31.79 23.79 7.07
C PRO A 1045 -30.43 24.26 6.55
N ASN A 1046 -30.23 25.58 6.42
CA ASN A 1046 -28.97 26.15 5.96
C ASN A 1046 -28.54 27.32 6.85
N PHE A 1047 -27.41 27.14 7.56
CA PHE A 1047 -26.88 28.15 8.50
C PHE A 1047 -26.69 29.53 7.85
N LYS A 1048 -26.32 29.60 6.56
CA LYS A 1048 -26.21 30.86 5.82
C LYS A 1048 -27.55 31.60 5.75
N HIS A 1049 -28.65 30.87 5.50
CA HIS A 1049 -30.00 31.45 5.45
C HIS A 1049 -30.48 31.87 6.83
N TYR A 1050 -30.11 31.16 7.90
CA TYR A 1050 -30.38 31.60 9.28
C TYR A 1050 -29.79 32.99 9.56
N ILE A 1051 -28.56 33.23 9.12
CA ILE A 1051 -27.91 34.54 9.30
C ILE A 1051 -28.57 35.61 8.42
N VAL A 1052 -28.73 35.34 7.12
CA VAL A 1052 -29.25 36.33 6.18
C VAL A 1052 -30.72 36.67 6.45
N ASN A 1053 -31.58 35.66 6.53
CA ASN A 1053 -33.02 35.87 6.66
C ASN A 1053 -33.44 36.08 8.12
N GLY A 1054 -32.78 35.41 9.06
CA GLY A 1054 -33.16 35.46 10.48
C GLY A 1054 -32.59 36.65 11.25
N ILE A 1055 -31.49 37.25 10.77
CA ILE A 1055 -30.84 38.40 11.41
C ILE A 1055 -30.78 39.60 10.47
N LEU A 1056 -30.07 39.50 9.34
CA LEU A 1056 -29.78 40.67 8.50
C LEU A 1056 -31.02 41.31 7.86
N ARG A 1057 -31.99 40.49 7.44
CA ARG A 1057 -33.25 40.95 6.80
C ARG A 1057 -34.42 41.13 7.77
N LYS A 1058 -34.27 40.76 9.03
CA LYS A 1058 -35.37 40.78 10.00
C LYS A 1058 -35.85 42.21 10.31
N LYS A 1059 -34.95 43.20 10.33
CA LYS A 1059 -35.27 44.62 10.53
C LYS A 1059 -35.09 45.44 9.25
N PRO A 1060 -36.13 46.17 8.79
CA PRO A 1060 -35.98 47.12 7.70
C PRO A 1060 -34.92 48.18 8.02
N GLY A 1061 -33.93 48.34 7.14
CA GLY A 1061 -32.89 49.37 7.26
C GLY A 1061 -31.62 48.99 8.04
N LEU A 1062 -31.54 47.78 8.64
CA LEU A 1062 -30.32 47.30 9.33
C LEU A 1062 -29.13 47.18 8.37
N VAL A 1063 -29.38 46.69 7.16
CA VAL A 1063 -28.39 46.49 6.09
C VAL A 1063 -29.05 46.76 4.74
N LYS A 1064 -28.28 47.27 3.76
CA LYS A 1064 -28.79 47.44 2.39
C LYS A 1064 -29.09 46.08 1.75
N GLU A 1065 -30.20 45.97 1.02
CA GLU A 1065 -30.61 44.71 0.38
C GLU A 1065 -29.53 44.10 -0.54
N GLN A 1066 -28.77 44.96 -1.23
CA GLN A 1066 -27.63 44.57 -2.06
C GLN A 1066 -26.48 43.92 -1.26
N GLU A 1067 -26.25 44.35 -0.01
CA GLU A 1067 -25.21 43.78 0.84
C GLU A 1067 -25.64 42.44 1.47
N ALA A 1068 -26.91 42.31 1.84
CA ALA A 1068 -27.46 41.02 2.27
C ALA A 1068 -27.44 39.98 1.13
N LYS A 1069 -27.76 40.42 -0.09
CA LYS A 1069 -27.67 39.59 -1.30
C LYS A 1069 -26.23 39.20 -1.63
N TRP A 1070 -25.26 40.09 -1.42
CA TRP A 1070 -23.85 39.76 -1.58
C TRP A 1070 -23.42 38.56 -0.73
N ILE A 1071 -23.86 38.48 0.55
CA ILE A 1071 -23.59 37.31 1.37
C ILE A 1071 -24.19 36.06 0.75
N GLU A 1072 -25.44 36.08 0.27
CA GLU A 1072 -26.09 34.95 -0.41
C GLU A 1072 -25.36 34.48 -1.68
N ASP A 1073 -24.79 35.42 -2.42
CA ASP A 1073 -24.04 35.14 -3.65
C ASP A 1073 -22.61 34.64 -3.36
N CYS A 1074 -22.07 34.85 -2.15
CA CYS A 1074 -20.74 34.32 -1.77
C CYS A 1074 -20.70 32.78 -1.83
N ASP A 1075 -19.77 32.26 -2.61
CA ASP A 1075 -19.48 30.83 -2.73
C ASP A 1075 -18.31 30.39 -1.82
N GLU A 1076 -17.98 29.09 -1.86
CA GLU A 1076 -16.89 28.52 -1.05
C GLU A 1076 -15.51 29.15 -1.35
N GLU A 1077 -15.24 29.57 -2.59
CA GLU A 1077 -13.97 30.22 -2.93
C GLU A 1077 -13.89 31.63 -2.35
N THR A 1078 -14.99 32.38 -2.41
CA THR A 1078 -15.10 33.71 -1.81
C THR A 1078 -14.83 33.64 -0.30
N PHE A 1079 -15.42 32.66 0.40
CA PHE A 1079 -15.17 32.45 1.84
C PHE A 1079 -13.73 32.00 2.17
N LYS A 1080 -12.95 31.55 1.18
CA LYS A 1080 -11.54 31.15 1.38
C LYS A 1080 -10.56 32.28 1.08
N ASN A 1081 -10.83 33.06 0.03
CA ASN A 1081 -9.82 33.89 -0.61
C ASN A 1081 -10.13 35.39 -0.61
N LEU A 1082 -11.24 35.85 -0.03
CA LEU A 1082 -11.60 37.27 -0.01
C LEU A 1082 -10.50 38.13 0.65
N SER A 1083 -10.07 39.20 -0.01
CA SER A 1083 -9.03 40.08 0.53
C SER A 1083 -9.52 40.85 1.77
N GLU A 1084 -8.60 41.13 2.69
CA GLU A 1084 -8.87 41.92 3.90
C GLU A 1084 -9.46 43.31 3.56
N ASN A 1085 -8.88 43.98 2.56
CA ASN A 1085 -9.31 45.31 2.12
C ASN A 1085 -10.74 45.31 1.57
N ASP A 1086 -11.20 44.23 0.94
CA ASP A 1086 -12.55 44.15 0.40
C ASP A 1086 -13.59 43.84 1.48
N LEU A 1087 -13.20 43.07 2.51
CA LEU A 1087 -14.04 42.85 3.67
C LEU A 1087 -14.20 44.14 4.51
N ALA A 1088 -13.11 44.89 4.71
CA ALA A 1088 -13.11 46.15 5.45
C ALA A 1088 -14.05 47.22 4.87
N LYS A 1089 -14.33 47.18 3.56
CA LYS A 1089 -15.28 48.10 2.88
C LYS A 1089 -16.75 47.83 3.21
N LYS A 1090 -17.07 46.67 3.80
CA LYS A 1090 -18.45 46.27 4.13
C LYS A 1090 -18.89 46.85 5.46
N THR A 1091 -20.20 46.95 5.68
CA THR A 1091 -20.77 47.32 6.98
C THR A 1091 -20.46 46.29 8.05
N GLU A 1092 -20.33 46.71 9.31
CA GLU A 1092 -19.99 45.83 10.45
C GLU A 1092 -20.91 44.59 10.55
N PRO A 1093 -22.25 44.68 10.41
CA PRO A 1093 -23.12 43.50 10.44
C PRO A 1093 -22.80 42.48 9.33
N ILE A 1094 -22.37 42.95 8.16
CA ILE A 1094 -21.97 42.10 7.03
C ILE A 1094 -20.61 41.47 7.27
N GLN A 1095 -19.66 42.22 7.85
CA GLN A 1095 -18.36 41.69 8.23
C GLN A 1095 -18.52 40.54 9.25
N LEU A 1096 -19.31 40.76 10.31
CA LEU A 1096 -19.60 39.74 11.32
C LEU A 1096 -20.30 38.51 10.71
N ALA A 1097 -21.33 38.73 9.88
CA ALA A 1097 -22.02 37.63 9.20
C ALA A 1097 -21.08 36.81 8.31
N PHE A 1098 -20.23 37.47 7.52
CA PHE A 1098 -19.23 36.80 6.68
C PHE A 1098 -18.26 35.96 7.51
N LEU A 1099 -17.68 36.53 8.57
CA LEU A 1099 -16.70 35.85 9.41
C LEU A 1099 -17.30 34.67 10.17
N VAL A 1100 -18.51 34.80 10.71
CA VAL A 1100 -19.22 33.71 11.40
C VAL A 1100 -19.49 32.53 10.46
N ILE A 1101 -19.98 32.80 9.24
CA ILE A 1101 -20.22 31.76 8.22
C ILE A 1101 -18.89 31.13 7.78
N MET A 1102 -17.86 31.94 7.57
CA MET A 1102 -16.53 31.49 7.16
C MET A 1102 -15.90 30.57 8.20
N ILE A 1103 -15.84 30.99 9.47
CA ILE A 1103 -15.25 30.20 10.57
C ILE A 1103 -16.01 28.87 10.70
N ARG A 1104 -17.35 28.92 10.71
CA ARG A 1104 -18.19 27.72 10.75
C ARG A 1104 -17.86 26.76 9.61
N ASN A 1105 -17.72 27.27 8.39
CA ASN A 1105 -17.43 26.45 7.22
C ASN A 1105 -16.02 25.86 7.26
N GLN A 1106 -14.99 26.65 7.59
CA GLN A 1106 -13.62 26.13 7.71
C GLN A 1106 -13.52 25.03 8.77
N PHE A 1107 -14.10 25.27 9.96
CA PHE A 1107 -14.15 24.26 11.01
C PHE A 1107 -14.99 23.05 10.59
N ALA A 1108 -16.11 23.21 9.87
CA ALA A 1108 -16.86 22.08 9.30
C ALA A 1108 -15.99 21.22 8.36
N HIS A 1109 -15.18 21.85 7.51
CA HIS A 1109 -14.27 21.18 6.56
C HIS A 1109 -12.93 20.74 7.18
N ASN A 1110 -12.77 20.85 8.50
CA ASN A 1110 -11.56 20.49 9.21
C ASN A 1110 -10.32 21.35 8.84
N HIS A 1111 -10.52 22.64 8.63
CA HIS A 1111 -9.47 23.61 8.30
C HIS A 1111 -9.46 24.79 9.29
N LEU A 1112 -8.30 25.42 9.42
CA LEU A 1112 -8.18 26.74 10.04
C LEU A 1112 -8.43 27.83 8.99
N PRO A 1113 -8.99 28.99 9.36
CA PRO A 1113 -9.11 30.13 8.47
C PRO A 1113 -7.77 30.61 7.89
N ALA A 1114 -7.79 31.33 6.78
CA ALA A 1114 -6.57 31.89 6.19
C ALA A 1114 -5.98 33.02 7.06
N LYS A 1115 -4.66 33.23 6.97
CA LYS A 1115 -3.90 34.26 7.72
C LYS A 1115 -4.55 35.64 7.70
N GLN A 1116 -5.00 36.08 6.53
CA GLN A 1116 -5.64 37.39 6.34
C GLN A 1116 -6.87 37.61 7.26
N PHE A 1117 -7.65 36.56 7.54
CA PHE A 1117 -8.82 36.69 8.42
C PHE A 1117 -8.43 36.71 9.89
N TYR A 1118 -7.38 35.98 10.26
CA TYR A 1118 -6.80 36.04 11.60
C TYR A 1118 -6.28 37.45 11.91
N GLU A 1119 -5.53 38.03 10.98
CA GLU A 1119 -5.00 39.39 11.11
C GLU A 1119 -6.11 40.43 11.17
N PHE A 1120 -7.11 40.34 10.28
CA PHE A 1120 -8.27 41.23 10.28
C PHE A 1120 -9.01 41.24 11.62
N ILE A 1121 -9.31 40.06 12.20
CA ILE A 1121 -10.01 39.96 13.48
C ILE A 1121 -9.14 40.54 14.60
N LYS A 1122 -7.84 40.21 14.63
CA LYS A 1122 -6.91 40.68 15.66
C LYS A 1122 -6.73 42.20 15.64
N GLN A 1123 -6.77 42.82 14.46
CA GLN A 1123 -6.69 44.27 14.30
C GLN A 1123 -8.01 44.98 14.63
N THR A 1124 -9.13 44.42 14.17
CA THR A 1124 -10.45 45.05 14.30
C THR A 1124 -11.08 44.87 15.69
N TYR A 1125 -10.80 43.74 16.34
CA TYR A 1125 -11.35 43.34 17.64
C TYR A 1125 -10.24 42.94 18.63
N PRO A 1126 -9.37 43.88 19.05
CA PRO A 1126 -8.20 43.61 19.88
C PRO A 1126 -8.52 43.08 21.29
N GLU A 1127 -9.77 43.26 21.75
CA GLU A 1127 -10.28 42.74 23.02
C GLU A 1127 -10.41 41.21 23.04
N ILE A 1128 -10.39 40.56 21.88
CA ILE A 1128 -10.56 39.12 21.75
C ILE A 1128 -9.19 38.45 21.86
N GLN A 1129 -9.03 37.63 22.89
CA GLN A 1129 -7.81 36.88 23.17
C GLN A 1129 -8.14 35.41 23.40
N GLY A 1130 -7.16 34.54 23.16
CA GLY A 1130 -7.23 33.11 23.43
C GLY A 1130 -5.84 32.56 23.73
N THR A 1131 -5.77 31.52 24.54
CA THR A 1131 -4.51 30.82 24.84
C THR A 1131 -4.03 29.99 23.65
N THR A 1132 -4.98 29.50 22.85
CA THR A 1132 -4.76 28.84 21.55
C THR A 1132 -5.42 29.63 20.43
N VAL A 1133 -5.01 29.40 19.19
CA VAL A 1133 -5.64 30.04 18.03
C VAL A 1133 -7.10 29.61 17.86
N SER A 1134 -7.39 28.36 18.23
CA SER A 1134 -8.76 27.83 18.16
C SER A 1134 -9.66 28.45 19.23
N GLU A 1135 -9.12 28.71 20.42
CA GLU A 1135 -9.83 29.43 21.47
C GLU A 1135 -10.10 30.88 21.06
N PHE A 1136 -9.12 31.55 20.45
CA PHE A 1136 -9.33 32.89 19.88
C PHE A 1136 -10.53 32.94 18.93
N TYR A 1137 -10.64 31.97 18.01
CA TYR A 1137 -11.80 31.90 17.12
C TYR A 1137 -13.11 31.57 17.85
N LEU A 1138 -13.08 30.74 18.90
CA LEU A 1138 -14.26 30.46 19.72
C LEU A 1138 -14.75 31.71 20.45
N GLN A 1139 -13.83 32.48 21.06
CA GLN A 1139 -14.17 33.72 21.75
C GLN A 1139 -14.69 34.76 20.75
N PHE A 1140 -14.09 34.86 19.56
CA PHE A 1140 -14.65 35.68 18.48
C PHE A 1140 -16.05 35.24 18.08
N MET A 1141 -16.28 33.94 17.89
CA MET A 1141 -17.60 33.41 17.56
C MET A 1141 -18.63 33.78 18.62
N ARG A 1142 -18.32 33.63 19.91
CA ARG A 1142 -19.21 34.04 21.01
C ARG A 1142 -19.53 35.52 20.98
N PHE A 1143 -18.51 36.37 20.84
CA PHE A 1143 -18.67 37.81 20.71
C PHE A 1143 -19.54 38.19 19.51
N ALA A 1144 -19.22 37.66 18.33
CA ALA A 1144 -19.93 37.95 17.09
C ALA A 1144 -21.39 37.49 17.16
N ILE A 1145 -21.65 36.29 17.69
CA ILE A 1145 -23.01 35.76 17.88
C ILE A 1145 -23.80 36.66 18.82
N GLN A 1146 -23.25 37.02 19.98
CA GLN A 1146 -23.93 37.89 20.94
C GLN A 1146 -24.23 39.27 20.34
N ARG A 1147 -23.25 39.87 19.65
CA ARG A 1147 -23.40 41.17 19.01
C ARG A 1147 -24.45 41.12 17.90
N MET A 1148 -24.46 40.07 17.07
CA MET A 1148 -25.44 39.87 16.02
C MET A 1148 -26.86 39.62 16.54
N LEU A 1149 -27.01 38.81 17.60
CA LEU A 1149 -28.32 38.57 18.22
C LEU A 1149 -28.87 39.83 18.92
N ASN A 1150 -28.00 40.74 19.36
CA ASN A 1150 -28.35 42.04 19.93
C ASN A 1150 -28.59 43.14 18.88
N LEU A 1151 -28.38 42.87 17.58
CA LEU A 1151 -28.85 43.76 16.50
C LEU A 1151 -30.40 43.75 16.38
N ASN A 1152 -31.06 42.81 17.09
CA ASN A 1152 -32.50 42.68 17.22
C ASN A 1152 -33.19 43.76 18.03
#